data_AF-A0A6H5J676-F1
#
_entry.id   AF-A0A6H5J676-F1
#
_cell.length_a   1.000
_cell.length_b   1.000
_cell.length_c   1.000
_cell.angle_alpha   90.00
_cell.angle_beta   90.00
_cell.angle_gamma   90.00
#
_symmetry.space_group_name_H-M   'P 1'
#
loop_
_entity.id
_entity.type
_entity.pdbx_description
1 polymer ?
#
loop_
_entity_poly.entity_id
_entity_poly.type
_entity_poly.pdbx_seq_one_letter_code
_entity_poly.pdbx_strand_id
1 'polypeptide(L)'
;MPPQLGSHWYGSVGDPAKAAATPPAEGGEHPFFHEGDDGKPRRGLAKVGLALALALGVAATSRAGVHTAAATRSSSSSSTLQSSVDNKGRETSHRPGLATTAPPPLAFHARNFYHVRDGKPASDYPWLRDVKLVEPHRETTLSVDDPREGFEYRWLIRGGSSASKVHTAASGAEAVVVLEAKHLEENLVTLEEVEIATGAVARRLDEFVMVKYVRREIRTLTYEEREELLDAMLELWNVRVQDGDGREKYGENYSDIWAINRLHFKAASPQFCDHFHDGLGFLTNHGLVSNTFENSLQQVNPKLTLPYWDFTIESSTAGIAANEHLDDMFGSKIKTPLLQESWFGTADPTTRMVQNGRWANVPIPKMREGNPSKIEPDVYSKLRSPWNVNDRRYISRGMGQMCHARAETFYPWPTCESHYNLATSFTDFYSWVWESLYDPHGPVHIWIGGVMDCEETYGVDIEHLVGEETALDLALMAFVHRKDMFRDGIFSCEGSVAVTESPDEVLESGVCGCHGYDLTQGDDYLQIFESMVFMKELMGDSDENTKRELVRVMCSTPINEGDHLQSSSSLDPSFWSTHPTMERLWMYSVLTGQVTDFEWPDADVTYTASDGTTYSQPISKYSEECLGHRGSDVFPFDILANEVNDFTVQTGIKGSPLGGGNTMTNREVLAAFDPRINALPYVYDTFEWAHCAEDGFDLRDAWLAKGDEEASRGEGPGGQAMSAKKGPRAVSRQSIGGGTVFEKDDLPFPMYGTLKDKMAHLKARKESPAGR
;
A
#
# COMPACT_ATOMS: atom_id res chain seq x y z
N MET A 1 49.35 -25.96 -0.54
CA MET A 1 49.45 -26.67 -1.84
C MET A 1 48.05 -27.16 -2.18
N PRO A 2 47.48 -26.90 -3.38
CA PRO A 2 48.13 -26.85 -4.71
C PRO A 2 48.20 -25.39 -5.27
N PRO A 3 48.31 -25.09 -6.59
CA PRO A 3 49.47 -24.41 -7.18
C PRO A 3 49.22 -23.00 -7.77
N GLN A 4 50.32 -22.28 -8.00
CA GLN A 4 50.46 -20.99 -8.69
C GLN A 4 50.52 -21.14 -10.22
N LEU A 5 50.10 -20.08 -10.95
CA LEU A 5 50.75 -19.40 -12.11
C LEU A 5 49.67 -18.54 -12.84
N GLY A 6 49.85 -17.25 -13.17
CA GLY A 6 51.04 -16.41 -13.17
C GLY A 6 50.78 -14.91 -13.33
N SER A 7 51.84 -14.14 -13.05
CA SER A 7 52.11 -12.70 -13.25
C SER A 7 52.54 -12.42 -14.72
N HIS A 8 52.60 -11.22 -15.31
CA HIS A 8 53.16 -9.88 -15.00
C HIS A 8 52.69 -8.89 -16.10
N TRP A 9 52.64 -7.54 -16.01
CA TRP A 9 53.70 -6.48 -15.98
C TRP A 9 52.94 -5.10 -15.91
N TYR A 10 53.17 -4.12 -15.02
CA TYR A 10 54.22 -3.08 -14.80
C TYR A 10 54.39 -1.91 -15.81
N GLY A 11 54.34 -0.67 -15.29
CA GLY A 11 54.87 0.60 -15.87
C GLY A 11 54.25 1.88 -15.26
N SER A 12 54.68 2.37 -14.08
CA SER A 12 55.61 3.52 -13.80
C SER A 12 55.06 4.94 -14.09
N VAL A 13 54.67 5.72 -13.07
CA VAL A 13 55.42 6.81 -12.36
C VAL A 13 55.78 8.05 -13.20
N GLY A 14 55.29 9.21 -12.74
CA GLY A 14 55.81 10.54 -13.07
C GLY A 14 55.24 11.62 -12.13
N ASP A 15 56.11 12.22 -11.31
CA ASP A 15 55.92 13.47 -10.56
C ASP A 15 57.06 14.41 -11.00
N PRO A 16 56.86 15.74 -11.17
CA PRO A 16 57.36 16.65 -10.12
C PRO A 16 56.65 18.03 -9.98
N ALA A 17 56.45 18.44 -8.72
CA ALA A 17 56.87 19.70 -8.04
C ALA A 17 56.55 21.16 -8.54
N LYS A 18 55.91 21.92 -7.63
CA LYS A 18 56.15 23.31 -7.08
C LYS A 18 56.39 24.56 -7.98
N ALA A 19 55.58 25.62 -7.73
CA ALA A 19 55.93 27.06 -7.53
C ALA A 19 54.65 27.84 -7.09
N ALA A 20 54.48 28.48 -5.92
CA ALA A 20 55.09 29.67 -5.28
C ALA A 20 54.50 31.06 -5.69
N ALA A 21 53.85 31.75 -4.71
CA ALA A 21 53.79 33.21 -4.41
C ALA A 21 53.27 34.21 -5.50
N THR A 22 52.51 35.30 -5.30
CA THR A 22 52.23 36.28 -4.19
C THR A 22 51.12 37.29 -4.67
N PRO A 23 50.61 38.25 -3.84
CA PRO A 23 49.29 38.95 -3.92
C PRO A 23 49.32 40.37 -4.56
N PRO A 24 48.21 41.18 -4.53
CA PRO A 24 47.96 42.20 -3.46
C PRO A 24 46.45 42.43 -3.11
N ALA A 25 46.02 42.72 -1.85
CA ALA A 25 46.03 43.95 -1.01
C ALA A 25 44.64 44.68 -0.99
N GLU A 26 43.99 44.73 0.19
CA GLU A 26 43.68 45.93 1.03
C GLU A 26 42.42 46.72 0.59
N GLY A 27 41.49 47.18 1.45
CA GLY A 27 41.40 47.27 2.90
C GLY A 27 40.09 48.00 3.33
N GLY A 28 39.86 48.12 4.63
CA GLY A 28 38.78 48.93 5.25
C GLY A 28 37.98 48.15 6.31
N GLU A 29 38.55 47.90 7.50
CA GLU A 29 38.44 48.70 8.73
C GLU A 29 37.05 48.71 9.43
N HIS A 30 37.04 48.03 10.59
CA HIS A 30 36.18 48.06 11.79
C HIS A 30 35.81 49.50 12.27
N PRO A 31 34.81 49.75 13.16
CA PRO A 31 34.71 49.11 14.49
C PRO A 31 33.33 49.00 15.25
N PHE A 32 33.31 48.05 16.20
CA PHE A 32 32.71 48.04 17.56
C PHE A 32 31.29 48.59 17.83
N PHE A 33 30.42 47.78 18.49
CA PHE A 33 29.98 47.99 19.89
C PHE A 33 29.20 46.77 20.46
N HIS A 34 29.17 46.75 21.80
CA HIS A 34 28.86 45.74 22.81
C HIS A 34 27.40 45.23 22.97
N GLU A 35 27.31 44.04 23.59
CA GLU A 35 26.41 43.54 24.65
C GLU A 35 24.89 43.79 24.62
N GLY A 36 24.14 42.71 24.91
CA GLY A 36 23.25 42.71 26.08
C GLY A 36 21.74 42.52 25.84
N ASP A 37 21.23 41.46 26.46
CA ASP A 37 19.91 41.30 27.09
C ASP A 37 18.59 41.07 26.31
N ASP A 38 17.94 40.01 26.78
CA ASP A 38 16.54 39.89 27.20
C ASP A 38 15.38 39.87 26.18
N GLY A 39 14.71 38.70 26.16
CA GLY A 39 13.40 38.62 26.81
C GLY A 39 12.15 38.96 25.99
N LYS A 40 11.49 37.88 25.52
CA LYS A 40 10.04 37.72 25.25
C LYS A 40 9.43 38.40 24.00
N PRO A 41 8.57 37.67 23.26
CA PRO A 41 7.87 38.23 22.10
C PRO A 41 6.62 39.04 22.50
N ARG A 42 6.47 40.23 21.92
CA ARG A 42 5.25 41.05 21.98
C ARG A 42 4.33 40.74 20.81
N ARG A 43 3.06 40.47 21.13
CA ARG A 43 1.90 40.49 20.22
C ARG A 43 1.78 41.86 19.54
N GLY A 44 1.54 41.86 18.22
CA GLY A 44 1.22 43.05 17.44
C GLY A 44 0.20 42.73 16.34
N LEU A 45 -1.05 43.07 16.60
CA LEU A 45 -2.15 43.14 15.63
C LEU A 45 -1.85 44.24 14.58
N ALA A 46 -2.05 43.94 13.29
CA ALA A 46 -2.22 44.94 12.26
C ALA A 46 -3.41 44.59 11.36
N LYS A 47 -4.44 45.42 11.43
CA LYS A 47 -5.61 45.46 10.54
C LYS A 47 -5.25 46.20 9.25
N VAL A 48 -5.61 45.65 8.10
CA VAL A 48 -5.86 46.34 6.82
C VAL A 48 -6.98 45.52 6.16
N GLY A 49 -8.12 46.03 5.71
CA GLY A 49 -8.45 47.36 5.20
C GLY A 49 -9.01 47.18 3.78
N LEU A 50 -10.28 46.75 3.72
CA LEU A 50 -11.10 46.48 2.53
C LEU A 50 -11.23 47.72 1.62
N ALA A 51 -11.10 47.54 0.29
CA ALA A 51 -11.57 48.50 -0.70
C ALA A 51 -12.33 47.80 -1.84
N LEU A 52 -13.60 48.18 -1.95
CA LEU A 52 -14.59 47.78 -2.94
C LEU A 52 -14.38 48.54 -4.26
N ALA A 53 -14.58 47.88 -5.40
CA ALA A 53 -15.02 48.55 -6.63
C ALA A 53 -15.90 47.60 -7.46
N LEU A 54 -17.19 47.92 -7.50
CA LEU A 54 -18.22 47.26 -8.27
C LEU A 54 -19.06 48.38 -8.91
N ALA A 55 -19.19 48.38 -10.24
CA ALA A 55 -20.43 48.65 -11.00
C ALA A 55 -20.11 48.96 -12.47
N LEU A 56 -20.67 48.16 -13.38
CA LEU A 56 -21.80 48.55 -14.24
C LEU A 56 -22.01 47.48 -15.32
N GLY A 57 -23.23 46.94 -15.36
CA GLY A 57 -23.68 46.04 -16.42
C GLY A 57 -24.36 46.76 -17.58
N VAL A 58 -24.63 46.01 -18.66
CA VAL A 58 -25.78 46.21 -19.56
C VAL A 58 -26.24 44.84 -20.10
N ALA A 59 -27.57 44.66 -20.01
CA ALA A 59 -28.51 43.73 -20.66
C ALA A 59 -28.24 43.43 -22.16
N ALA A 60 -28.82 42.47 -22.88
CA ALA A 60 -29.78 41.37 -22.71
C ALA A 60 -29.75 40.56 -24.03
N THR A 61 -30.17 39.29 -24.03
CA THR A 61 -31.33 38.78 -24.80
C THR A 61 -31.31 37.25 -24.91
N SER A 62 -32.53 36.73 -24.91
CA SER A 62 -32.99 35.36 -24.87
C SER A 62 -32.77 34.56 -26.16
N ARG A 63 -32.54 33.25 -26.02
CA ARG A 63 -33.16 32.24 -26.89
C ARG A 63 -33.24 30.88 -26.19
N ALA A 64 -34.48 30.44 -26.03
CA ALA A 64 -34.86 29.10 -25.64
C ALA A 64 -34.49 28.08 -26.72
N GLY A 65 -34.07 26.89 -26.30
CA GLY A 65 -33.85 25.72 -27.14
C GLY A 65 -34.12 24.46 -26.33
N VAL A 66 -35.39 24.09 -26.24
CA VAL A 66 -35.86 22.79 -25.75
C VAL A 66 -35.56 21.76 -26.82
N HIS A 67 -34.78 20.72 -26.50
CA HIS A 67 -34.80 19.46 -27.23
C HIS A 67 -35.01 18.31 -26.26
N THR A 68 -36.28 17.97 -26.09
CA THR A 68 -36.74 16.64 -25.71
C THR A 68 -36.47 15.68 -26.87
N ALA A 69 -35.76 14.58 -26.60
CA ALA A 69 -35.80 13.39 -27.45
C ALA A 69 -35.99 12.18 -26.52
N ALA A 70 -37.22 11.67 -26.56
CA ALA A 70 -37.67 10.50 -25.83
C ALA A 70 -36.97 9.24 -26.35
N ALA A 71 -36.31 8.50 -25.45
CA ALA A 71 -35.94 7.12 -25.70
C ALA A 71 -37.17 6.25 -25.44
N THR A 72 -37.83 5.81 -26.51
CA THR A 72 -38.85 4.76 -26.49
C THR A 72 -38.20 3.44 -26.05
N ARG A 73 -38.35 3.09 -24.77
CA ARG A 73 -38.16 1.72 -24.27
C ARG A 73 -39.41 0.92 -24.63
N SER A 74 -39.28 -0.01 -25.58
CA SER A 74 -40.28 -1.05 -25.80
C SER A 74 -40.12 -2.12 -24.73
N SER A 75 -41.08 -2.19 -23.82
CA SER A 75 -41.27 -3.28 -22.88
C SER A 75 -41.78 -4.51 -23.63
N SER A 76 -41.02 -5.61 -23.61
CA SER A 76 -41.57 -6.94 -23.87
C SER A 76 -41.47 -7.75 -22.58
N SER A 77 -42.64 -7.94 -21.98
CA SER A 77 -42.94 -8.85 -20.88
C SER A 77 -42.67 -10.32 -21.24
N SER A 78 -42.02 -11.05 -20.33
CA SER A 78 -42.18 -12.50 -20.16
C SER A 78 -41.72 -12.83 -18.74
N SER A 79 -42.63 -12.96 -17.77
CA SER A 79 -43.37 -14.18 -17.41
C SER A 79 -42.46 -15.37 -17.05
N THR A 80 -42.24 -15.48 -15.74
CA THR A 80 -42.03 -16.68 -14.91
C THR A 80 -42.16 -18.03 -15.62
N LEU A 81 -41.22 -18.95 -15.36
CA LEU A 81 -41.59 -20.33 -14.98
C LEU A 81 -40.46 -21.12 -14.30
N GLN A 82 -40.89 -21.76 -13.24
CA GLN A 82 -40.29 -22.84 -12.45
C GLN A 82 -39.88 -24.09 -13.26
N SER A 83 -38.81 -24.71 -12.76
CA SER A 83 -38.52 -26.15 -12.59
C SER A 83 -39.24 -27.21 -13.46
N SER A 84 -38.43 -28.11 -14.05
CA SER A 84 -38.68 -29.57 -14.11
C SER A 84 -37.32 -30.26 -14.21
N VAL A 85 -36.94 -31.21 -13.34
CA VAL A 85 -37.40 -32.60 -13.17
C VAL A 85 -37.26 -33.44 -14.44
N ASP A 86 -36.29 -34.35 -14.35
CA ASP A 86 -36.00 -35.46 -15.26
C ASP A 86 -37.26 -36.22 -15.71
N ASN A 87 -37.33 -36.52 -17.02
CA ASN A 87 -38.02 -37.72 -17.46
C ASN A 87 -37.42 -38.30 -18.74
N LYS A 88 -36.96 -39.54 -18.64
CA LYS A 88 -36.50 -40.39 -19.75
C LYS A 88 -37.68 -40.83 -20.63
N GLY A 89 -37.47 -40.78 -21.94
CA GLY A 89 -38.00 -41.76 -22.89
C GLY A 89 -39.32 -41.40 -23.58
N ARG A 90 -39.23 -40.94 -24.85
CA ARG A 90 -40.17 -41.32 -25.91
C ARG A 90 -39.61 -40.97 -27.30
N GLU A 91 -39.33 -42.01 -28.09
CA GLU A 91 -39.21 -41.90 -29.55
C GLU A 91 -40.53 -41.40 -30.15
N THR A 92 -40.48 -40.51 -31.15
CA THR A 92 -41.19 -40.69 -32.44
C THR A 92 -40.98 -39.51 -33.40
N SER A 93 -40.88 -39.90 -34.68
CA SER A 93 -41.33 -39.17 -35.87
C SER A 93 -40.44 -38.04 -36.43
N HIS A 94 -39.52 -38.45 -37.31
CA HIS A 94 -38.96 -37.61 -38.38
C HIS A 94 -40.04 -36.83 -39.14
N ARG A 95 -39.97 -35.50 -39.04
CA ARG A 95 -40.34 -34.57 -40.10
C ARG A 95 -39.06 -33.86 -40.55
N PRO A 96 -38.72 -33.82 -41.85
CA PRO A 96 -37.64 -32.96 -42.33
C PRO A 96 -38.15 -31.52 -42.29
N GLY A 97 -37.93 -30.86 -41.15
CA GLY A 97 -38.02 -29.40 -41.08
C GLY A 97 -36.88 -28.81 -41.90
N LEU A 98 -37.20 -27.88 -42.79
CA LEU A 98 -36.21 -26.98 -43.39
C LEU A 98 -35.44 -26.31 -42.25
N ALA A 99 -34.27 -26.84 -41.92
CA ALA A 99 -33.27 -26.10 -41.17
C ALA A 99 -32.85 -24.96 -42.09
N THR A 100 -33.23 -23.74 -41.73
CA THR A 100 -32.59 -22.54 -42.28
C THR A 100 -31.13 -22.62 -41.85
N THR A 101 -30.28 -23.10 -42.75
CA THR A 101 -28.82 -23.27 -42.60
C THR A 101 -28.10 -21.91 -42.65
N ALA A 102 -28.53 -20.97 -41.81
CA ALA A 102 -27.73 -19.78 -41.59
C ALA A 102 -26.53 -20.21 -40.72
N PRO A 103 -25.28 -20.00 -41.16
CA PRO A 103 -24.12 -20.28 -40.33
C PRO A 103 -24.20 -19.46 -39.03
N PRO A 104 -23.67 -19.98 -37.90
CA PRO A 104 -23.69 -19.26 -36.63
C PRO A 104 -23.04 -17.88 -36.78
N PRO A 105 -23.44 -16.86 -35.99
CA PRO A 105 -22.80 -15.56 -36.02
C PRO A 105 -21.28 -15.68 -35.88
N LEU A 106 -20.53 -14.83 -36.60
CA LEU A 106 -19.08 -14.80 -36.47
C LEU A 106 -18.75 -14.35 -35.04
N ALA A 107 -17.91 -15.11 -34.36
CA ALA A 107 -17.45 -14.87 -32.99
C ALA A 107 -15.99 -15.33 -32.86
N PHE A 108 -15.34 -14.94 -31.78
CA PHE A 108 -13.97 -15.35 -31.47
C PHE A 108 -13.73 -15.35 -29.97
N HIS A 109 -12.61 -15.92 -29.56
CA HIS A 109 -12.03 -15.76 -28.24
C HIS A 109 -10.62 -15.15 -28.31
N ALA A 110 -10.25 -14.39 -27.28
CA ALA A 110 -8.91 -13.87 -27.08
C ALA A 110 -8.39 -14.46 -25.77
N ARG A 111 -7.30 -15.23 -25.81
CA ARG A 111 -6.75 -15.92 -24.64
C ARG A 111 -5.24 -15.85 -24.64
N ASN A 112 -4.66 -15.49 -23.50
CA ASN A 112 -3.24 -15.71 -23.22
C ASN A 112 -3.09 -16.95 -22.32
N PHE A 113 -1.86 -17.21 -21.88
CA PHE A 113 -1.55 -18.32 -20.96
C PHE A 113 -2.44 -18.33 -19.70
N TYR A 114 -2.56 -17.20 -19.00
CA TYR A 114 -3.36 -17.09 -17.78
C TYR A 114 -4.85 -17.33 -18.03
N HIS A 115 -5.38 -16.88 -19.16
CA HIS A 115 -6.76 -17.18 -19.54
C HIS A 115 -7.04 -18.69 -19.65
N VAL A 116 -6.05 -19.45 -20.14
CA VAL A 116 -6.18 -20.91 -20.29
C VAL A 116 -5.99 -21.62 -18.95
N ARG A 117 -5.07 -21.14 -18.11
CA ARG A 117 -4.74 -21.74 -16.82
C ARG A 117 -5.82 -21.49 -15.76
N ASP A 118 -6.25 -20.23 -15.64
CA ASP A 118 -7.04 -19.74 -14.49
C ASP A 118 -8.46 -19.31 -14.88
N GLY A 119 -8.73 -19.20 -16.18
CA GLY A 119 -9.96 -18.60 -16.69
C GLY A 119 -9.83 -17.09 -16.89
N LYS A 120 -10.95 -16.42 -17.11
CA LYS A 120 -10.94 -14.99 -17.47
C LYS A 120 -10.60 -14.13 -16.23
N PRO A 121 -9.48 -13.38 -16.25
CA PRO A 121 -9.12 -12.46 -15.18
C PRO A 121 -10.13 -11.30 -15.05
N ALA A 122 -10.16 -10.68 -13.87
CA ALA A 122 -10.90 -9.46 -13.57
C ALA A 122 -12.42 -9.54 -13.87
N SER A 123 -13.00 -10.74 -13.75
CA SER A 123 -14.41 -10.98 -14.06
C SER A 123 -15.40 -10.32 -13.07
N ASP A 124 -14.90 -9.90 -11.90
CA ASP A 124 -15.68 -9.19 -10.86
C ASP A 124 -15.92 -7.72 -11.20
N TYR A 125 -15.11 -7.13 -12.08
CA TYR A 125 -15.28 -5.75 -12.51
C TYR A 125 -16.53 -5.65 -13.41
N PRO A 126 -17.55 -4.85 -13.05
CA PRO A 126 -18.83 -4.82 -13.79
C PRO A 126 -18.68 -4.48 -15.28
N TRP A 127 -17.74 -3.60 -15.61
CA TRP A 127 -17.46 -3.15 -16.97
C TRP A 127 -16.54 -4.11 -17.76
N LEU A 128 -15.93 -5.12 -17.11
CA LEU A 128 -15.15 -6.17 -17.77
C LEU A 128 -15.88 -7.49 -17.89
N ARG A 129 -16.93 -7.75 -17.09
CA ARG A 129 -17.61 -9.05 -17.04
C ARG A 129 -17.91 -9.65 -18.42
N ASP A 130 -18.41 -8.84 -19.35
CA ASP A 130 -18.78 -9.27 -20.71
C ASP A 130 -17.82 -8.77 -21.81
N VAL A 131 -16.67 -8.19 -21.44
CA VAL A 131 -15.66 -7.66 -22.38
C VAL A 131 -14.42 -8.56 -22.37
N LYS A 132 -13.88 -8.90 -23.55
CA LYS A 132 -12.63 -9.66 -23.63
C LYS A 132 -11.45 -8.83 -23.12
N LEU A 133 -10.66 -9.39 -22.21
CA LEU A 133 -9.45 -8.75 -21.68
C LEU A 133 -8.23 -9.25 -22.44
N VAL A 134 -7.32 -8.33 -22.76
CA VAL A 134 -6.02 -8.61 -23.36
C VAL A 134 -4.97 -7.92 -22.50
N GLU A 135 -3.91 -8.64 -22.14
CA GLU A 135 -2.81 -8.03 -21.41
C GLU A 135 -1.76 -7.47 -22.38
N PRO A 136 -1.24 -6.25 -22.15
CA PRO A 136 -0.21 -5.69 -23.01
C PRO A 136 1.11 -6.46 -22.85
N HIS A 137 1.91 -6.44 -23.92
CA HIS A 137 3.24 -7.08 -24.04
C HIS A 137 3.24 -8.60 -23.81
N ARG A 138 2.06 -9.23 -23.82
CA ARG A 138 1.86 -10.66 -23.67
C ARG A 138 1.25 -11.23 -24.95
N GLU A 139 1.71 -12.41 -25.33
CA GLU A 139 1.11 -13.15 -26.44
C GLU A 139 -0.35 -13.47 -26.11
N THR A 140 -1.23 -13.10 -27.02
CA THR A 140 -2.65 -13.39 -26.96
C THR A 140 -3.06 -14.09 -28.24
N THR A 141 -3.63 -15.28 -28.12
CA THR A 141 -4.18 -16.02 -29.25
C THR A 141 -5.61 -15.55 -29.49
N LEU A 142 -5.85 -15.02 -30.68
CA LEU A 142 -7.18 -14.78 -31.24
C LEU A 142 -7.60 -16.00 -32.05
N SER A 143 -8.73 -16.59 -31.72
CA SER A 143 -9.22 -17.81 -32.39
C SER A 143 -10.68 -17.64 -32.76
N VAL A 144 -10.99 -17.87 -34.03
CA VAL A 144 -12.37 -17.84 -34.56
C VAL A 144 -13.16 -18.99 -33.98
N ASP A 145 -14.40 -18.70 -33.58
CA ASP A 145 -15.33 -19.74 -33.17
C ASP A 145 -15.92 -20.41 -34.43
N ASP A 146 -15.83 -21.74 -34.51
CA ASP A 146 -16.31 -22.57 -35.63
C ASP A 146 -15.82 -22.13 -37.03
N PRO A 147 -14.49 -22.17 -37.29
CA PRO A 147 -13.93 -21.79 -38.58
C PRO A 147 -14.42 -22.71 -39.71
N ARG A 148 -14.67 -22.13 -40.88
CA ARG A 148 -15.25 -22.82 -42.04
C ARG A 148 -14.19 -23.14 -43.09
N GLU A 149 -14.29 -24.34 -43.66
CA GLU A 149 -13.47 -24.71 -44.82
C GLU A 149 -13.74 -23.80 -46.02
N GLY A 150 -12.69 -23.49 -46.80
CA GLY A 150 -12.78 -22.62 -47.97
C GLY A 150 -12.73 -21.11 -47.66
N PHE A 151 -12.54 -20.73 -46.39
CA PHE A 151 -12.40 -19.36 -45.96
C PHE A 151 -11.03 -19.10 -45.32
N GLU A 152 -10.50 -17.90 -45.53
CA GLU A 152 -9.40 -17.33 -44.76
C GLU A 152 -9.95 -16.26 -43.80
N TYR A 153 -9.23 -16.02 -42.71
CA TYR A 153 -9.64 -15.05 -41.70
C TYR A 153 -8.60 -13.95 -41.59
N ARG A 154 -9.06 -12.70 -41.49
CA ARG A 154 -8.20 -11.52 -41.31
C ARG A 154 -8.60 -10.78 -40.04
N TRP A 155 -7.60 -10.46 -39.23
CA TRP A 155 -7.73 -9.70 -37.99
C TRP A 155 -7.15 -8.31 -38.21
N LEU A 156 -7.92 -7.27 -37.89
CA LEU A 156 -7.46 -5.87 -37.96
C LEU A 156 -7.78 -5.19 -36.64
N ILE A 157 -6.76 -4.72 -35.93
CA ILE A 157 -6.88 -4.12 -34.60
C ILE A 157 -6.58 -2.63 -34.66
N ARG A 158 -7.45 -1.83 -34.05
CA ARG A 158 -7.38 -0.36 -33.98
C ARG A 158 -7.55 0.10 -32.53
N GLY A 159 -6.81 1.14 -32.13
CA GLY A 159 -6.86 1.67 -30.78
C GLY A 159 -8.01 2.64 -30.58
N GLY A 160 -8.91 2.38 -29.63
CA GLY A 160 -10.10 3.18 -29.40
C GLY A 160 -11.20 3.01 -30.47
N SER A 161 -12.41 3.43 -30.11
CA SER A 161 -13.62 3.32 -30.95
C SER A 161 -13.63 4.22 -32.20
N SER A 162 -12.74 5.21 -32.27
CA SER A 162 -12.69 6.21 -33.35
C SER A 162 -11.43 6.16 -34.21
N ALA A 163 -10.45 5.29 -33.92
CA ALA A 163 -9.24 5.23 -34.72
C ALA A 163 -9.50 4.56 -36.07
N SER A 164 -9.12 5.24 -37.14
CA SER A 164 -9.16 4.72 -38.50
C SER A 164 -7.95 3.85 -38.85
N LYS A 165 -6.84 3.99 -38.13
CA LYS A 165 -5.56 3.34 -38.44
C LYS A 165 -5.44 1.98 -37.76
N VAL A 166 -5.22 0.95 -38.55
CA VAL A 166 -4.83 -0.39 -38.08
C VAL A 166 -3.39 -0.33 -37.58
N HIS A 167 -3.15 -0.74 -36.34
CA HIS A 167 -1.80 -0.86 -35.79
C HIS A 167 -1.31 -2.30 -35.70
N THR A 168 -2.23 -3.27 -35.60
CA THR A 168 -1.91 -4.70 -35.60
C THR A 168 -2.82 -5.41 -36.59
N ALA A 169 -2.24 -6.28 -37.43
CA ALA A 169 -2.98 -7.12 -38.35
C ALA A 169 -2.43 -8.53 -38.30
N ALA A 170 -3.31 -9.52 -38.42
CA ALA A 170 -2.95 -10.93 -38.47
C ALA A 170 -3.90 -11.71 -39.39
N SER A 171 -3.58 -12.96 -39.67
CA SER A 171 -4.38 -13.81 -40.55
C SER A 171 -4.39 -15.25 -40.07
N GLY A 172 -5.46 -15.97 -40.42
CA GLY A 172 -5.68 -17.37 -40.01
C GLY A 172 -6.84 -17.50 -39.03
N ALA A 173 -7.42 -18.69 -38.97
CA ALA A 173 -8.48 -19.00 -38.00
C ALA A 173 -7.99 -18.88 -36.55
N GLU A 174 -6.69 -19.08 -36.32
CA GLU A 174 -6.00 -18.73 -35.09
C GLU A 174 -4.82 -17.81 -35.43
N ALA A 175 -4.62 -16.79 -34.60
CA ALA A 175 -3.54 -15.81 -34.76
C ALA A 175 -3.01 -15.35 -33.41
N VAL A 176 -1.69 -15.34 -33.24
CA VAL A 176 -1.04 -14.77 -32.05
C VAL A 176 -0.76 -13.29 -32.30
N VAL A 177 -1.18 -12.45 -31.36
CA VAL A 177 -0.93 -11.00 -31.37
C VAL A 177 -0.28 -10.56 -30.06
N VAL A 178 0.50 -9.48 -30.12
CA VAL A 178 1.03 -8.78 -28.96
C VAL A 178 0.62 -7.31 -29.08
N LEU A 179 -0.14 -6.82 -28.11
CA LEU A 179 -0.53 -5.41 -28.02
C LEU A 179 0.38 -4.67 -27.04
N GLU A 180 0.82 -3.47 -27.37
CA GLU A 180 1.72 -2.67 -26.53
C GLU A 180 0.96 -1.73 -25.56
N ALA A 181 1.63 -1.17 -24.57
CA ALA A 181 1.08 -0.24 -23.58
C ALA A 181 0.48 1.04 -24.19
N LYS A 182 0.96 1.50 -25.36
CA LYS A 182 0.33 2.61 -26.11
C LYS A 182 -1.09 2.29 -26.60
N HIS A 183 -1.49 1.01 -26.51
CA HIS A 183 -2.81 0.50 -26.85
C HIS A 183 -3.64 0.14 -25.61
N LEU A 184 -3.27 0.59 -24.40
CA LEU A 184 -4.15 0.48 -23.23
C LEU A 184 -5.54 1.07 -23.53
N GLU A 185 -6.56 0.56 -22.83
CA GLU A 185 -8.01 0.81 -23.03
C GLU A 185 -8.68 -0.03 -24.12
N GLU A 186 -9.85 0.43 -24.57
CA GLU A 186 -10.66 -0.19 -25.59
C GLU A 186 -9.92 -0.23 -26.94
N ASN A 187 -9.91 -1.40 -27.56
CA ASN A 187 -9.41 -1.61 -28.91
C ASN A 187 -10.49 -2.29 -29.74
N LEU A 188 -10.69 -1.82 -30.97
CA LEU A 188 -11.61 -2.43 -31.91
C LEU A 188 -10.90 -3.55 -32.68
N VAL A 189 -11.37 -4.78 -32.50
CA VAL A 189 -10.96 -5.94 -33.29
C VAL A 189 -11.99 -6.14 -34.40
N THR A 190 -11.55 -5.98 -35.64
CA THR A 190 -12.30 -6.37 -36.83
C THR A 190 -11.83 -7.76 -37.26
N LEU A 191 -12.74 -8.73 -37.24
CA LEU A 191 -12.56 -10.07 -37.80
C LEU A 191 -13.32 -10.16 -39.13
N GLU A 192 -12.61 -10.39 -40.22
CA GLU A 192 -13.17 -10.62 -41.55
C GLU A 192 -12.99 -12.08 -41.95
N GLU A 193 -14.07 -12.72 -42.37
CA GLU A 193 -14.03 -14.03 -43.03
C GLU A 193 -14.10 -13.81 -44.54
N VAL A 194 -13.07 -14.26 -45.25
CA VAL A 194 -12.84 -13.99 -46.68
C VAL A 194 -12.87 -15.32 -47.43
N GLU A 195 -13.66 -15.38 -48.50
CA GLU A 195 -13.76 -16.59 -49.32
C GLU A 195 -12.48 -16.76 -50.15
N ILE A 196 -11.80 -17.90 -50.01
CA ILE A 196 -10.50 -18.15 -50.68
C ILE A 196 -10.64 -18.09 -52.21
N ALA A 197 -11.78 -18.56 -52.74
CA ALA A 197 -12.01 -18.64 -54.17
C ALA A 197 -12.17 -17.27 -54.86
N THR A 198 -12.71 -16.28 -54.16
CA THR A 198 -13.11 -14.98 -54.76
C THR A 198 -12.35 -13.80 -54.16
N GLY A 199 -11.76 -13.95 -52.97
CA GLY A 199 -11.20 -12.86 -52.19
C GLY A 199 -12.25 -11.91 -51.59
N ALA A 200 -13.54 -12.24 -51.69
CA ALA A 200 -14.61 -11.41 -51.16
C ALA A 200 -14.79 -11.63 -49.66
N VAL A 201 -15.03 -10.55 -48.91
CA VAL A 201 -15.41 -10.62 -47.49
C VAL A 201 -16.84 -11.17 -47.41
N ALA A 202 -16.97 -12.38 -46.91
CA ALA A 202 -18.26 -13.05 -46.76
C ALA A 202 -18.98 -12.62 -45.48
N ARG A 203 -18.24 -12.45 -44.38
CA ARG A 203 -18.75 -11.98 -43.08
C ARG A 203 -17.72 -11.09 -42.41
N ARG A 204 -18.22 -10.18 -41.57
CA ARG A 204 -17.39 -9.30 -40.74
C ARG A 204 -18.00 -9.16 -39.35
N LEU A 205 -17.15 -9.16 -38.34
CA LEU A 205 -17.45 -8.83 -36.96
C LEU A 205 -16.54 -7.68 -36.53
N ASP A 206 -17.12 -6.70 -35.85
CA ASP A 206 -16.41 -5.63 -35.18
C ASP A 206 -16.74 -5.75 -33.67
N GLU A 207 -15.74 -6.02 -32.83
CA GLU A 207 -15.92 -6.21 -31.38
C GLU A 207 -14.84 -5.47 -30.60
N PHE A 208 -15.22 -4.88 -29.46
CA PHE A 208 -14.27 -4.24 -28.56
C PHE A 208 -13.61 -5.26 -27.63
N VAL A 209 -12.30 -5.11 -27.46
CA VAL A 209 -11.52 -5.78 -26.41
C VAL A 209 -10.92 -4.71 -25.50
N MET A 210 -10.76 -5.02 -24.23
CA MET A 210 -10.08 -4.15 -23.28
C MET A 210 -8.61 -4.57 -23.16
N VAL A 211 -7.70 -3.60 -23.20
CA VAL A 211 -6.27 -3.83 -22.94
C VAL A 211 -5.88 -3.21 -21.60
N LYS A 212 -5.53 -4.05 -20.62
CA LYS A 212 -5.09 -3.64 -19.27
C LYS A 212 -4.02 -4.58 -18.73
N TYR A 213 -3.17 -4.03 -17.88
CA TYR A 213 -2.31 -4.82 -17.02
C TYR A 213 -3.13 -5.59 -15.97
N VAL A 214 -2.69 -6.77 -15.57
CA VAL A 214 -3.35 -7.57 -14.52
C VAL A 214 -2.39 -7.80 -13.36
N ARG A 215 -2.72 -7.29 -12.18
CA ARG A 215 -1.99 -7.53 -10.93
C ARG A 215 -2.46 -8.85 -10.32
N ARG A 216 -1.50 -9.70 -9.96
CA ARG A 216 -1.72 -11.07 -9.46
C ARG A 216 -1.12 -11.25 -8.09
N GLU A 217 -1.62 -12.25 -7.37
CA GLU A 217 -0.96 -12.73 -6.15
C GLU A 217 0.43 -13.28 -6.53
N ILE A 218 1.47 -12.88 -5.81
CA ILE A 218 2.84 -13.12 -6.23
C ILE A 218 3.21 -14.62 -6.38
N ARG A 219 2.55 -15.52 -5.64
CA ARG A 219 2.78 -16.97 -5.69
C ARG A 219 2.06 -17.64 -6.85
N THR A 220 1.10 -16.97 -7.50
CA THR A 220 0.40 -17.52 -8.68
C THR A 220 1.12 -17.21 -9.99
N LEU A 221 2.15 -16.37 -9.97
CA LEU A 221 3.03 -16.17 -11.12
C LEU A 221 3.72 -17.48 -11.52
N THR A 222 4.00 -17.68 -12.81
CA THR A 222 4.85 -18.79 -13.23
C THR A 222 6.26 -18.61 -12.66
N TYR A 223 7.02 -19.70 -12.56
CA TYR A 223 8.42 -19.63 -12.12
C TYR A 223 9.20 -18.61 -12.96
N GLU A 224 9.09 -18.69 -14.29
CA GLU A 224 9.81 -17.82 -15.22
C GLU A 224 9.41 -16.35 -15.05
N GLU A 225 8.12 -16.05 -14.91
CA GLU A 225 7.66 -14.67 -14.74
C GLU A 225 8.01 -14.10 -13.37
N ARG A 226 8.05 -14.94 -12.33
CA ARG A 226 8.56 -14.52 -11.03
C ARG A 226 10.04 -14.18 -11.11
N GLU A 227 10.86 -15.00 -11.77
CA GLU A 227 12.29 -14.66 -11.92
C GLU A 227 12.46 -13.39 -12.78
N GLU A 228 11.72 -13.23 -13.89
CA GLU A 228 11.69 -12.00 -14.69
C GLU A 228 11.32 -10.77 -13.84
N LEU A 229 10.32 -10.93 -12.95
CA LEU A 229 9.88 -9.89 -12.03
C LEU A 229 10.98 -9.51 -11.04
N LEU A 230 11.52 -10.49 -10.32
CA LEU A 230 12.52 -10.23 -9.28
C LEU A 230 13.83 -9.67 -9.88
N ASP A 231 14.21 -10.10 -11.08
CA ASP A 231 15.35 -9.54 -11.81
C ASP A 231 15.09 -8.09 -12.25
N ALA A 232 13.91 -7.80 -12.81
CA ALA A 232 13.55 -6.44 -13.19
C ALA A 232 13.42 -5.52 -11.98
N MET A 233 12.88 -6.00 -10.86
CA MET A 233 12.90 -5.28 -9.58
C MET A 233 14.35 -5.01 -9.17
N LEU A 234 15.25 -5.99 -9.18
CA LEU A 234 16.66 -5.79 -8.81
C LEU A 234 17.36 -4.72 -9.68
N GLU A 235 17.03 -4.61 -10.97
CA GLU A 235 17.56 -3.55 -11.83
C GLU A 235 17.22 -2.14 -11.29
N LEU A 236 16.06 -1.93 -10.65
CA LEU A 236 15.71 -0.65 -10.02
C LEU A 236 16.67 -0.29 -8.87
N TRP A 237 17.30 -1.28 -8.21
CA TRP A 237 18.31 -1.08 -7.17
C TRP A 237 19.69 -0.80 -7.77
N ASN A 238 20.02 -1.45 -8.88
CA ASN A 238 21.36 -1.44 -9.48
C ASN A 238 21.58 -0.28 -10.45
N VAL A 239 20.57 0.09 -11.25
CA VAL A 239 20.72 1.07 -12.33
C VAL A 239 20.25 2.44 -11.86
N ARG A 240 21.21 3.32 -11.60
CA ARG A 240 20.97 4.65 -11.04
C ARG A 240 20.51 5.64 -12.10
N VAL A 241 19.59 6.52 -11.72
CA VAL A 241 19.24 7.74 -12.48
C VAL A 241 20.25 8.83 -12.18
N GLN A 242 20.46 9.13 -10.90
CA GLN A 242 21.44 10.13 -10.49
C GLN A 242 22.86 9.53 -10.52
N ASP A 243 23.77 10.21 -11.21
CA ASP A 243 25.15 9.76 -11.47
C ASP A 243 25.24 8.38 -12.15
N GLY A 244 24.19 7.96 -12.83
CA GLY A 244 24.13 6.74 -13.63
C GLY A 244 23.50 7.00 -15.01
N ASP A 245 23.24 5.93 -15.73
CA ASP A 245 22.73 5.91 -17.10
C ASP A 245 21.29 5.37 -17.20
N GLY A 246 20.55 5.31 -16.09
CA GLY A 246 19.24 4.66 -16.05
C GLY A 246 18.21 5.22 -17.03
N ARG A 247 18.14 6.55 -17.20
CA ARG A 247 17.25 7.17 -18.19
C ARG A 247 17.71 6.95 -19.64
N GLU A 248 19.01 6.87 -19.87
CA GLU A 248 19.54 6.52 -21.19
C GLU A 248 19.19 5.06 -21.54
N LYS A 249 19.29 4.16 -20.56
CA LYS A 249 19.02 2.72 -20.73
C LYS A 249 17.54 2.40 -20.86
N TYR A 250 16.68 3.01 -20.05
CA TYR A 250 15.26 2.63 -19.91
C TYR A 250 14.26 3.71 -20.33
N GLY A 251 14.72 4.92 -20.64
CA GLY A 251 13.89 6.04 -21.07
C GLY A 251 13.57 7.05 -19.96
N GLU A 252 13.00 8.19 -20.35
CA GLU A 252 12.80 9.36 -19.48
C GLU A 252 11.88 9.10 -18.28
N ASN A 253 10.98 8.12 -18.37
CA ASN A 253 10.04 7.78 -17.29
C ASN A 253 10.65 6.83 -16.26
N TYR A 254 11.87 6.32 -16.47
CA TYR A 254 12.53 5.42 -15.51
C TYR A 254 12.97 6.18 -14.26
N SER A 255 12.67 5.58 -13.10
CA SER A 255 13.09 6.05 -11.78
C SER A 255 13.72 4.91 -10.98
N ASP A 256 14.94 5.11 -10.49
CA ASP A 256 15.60 4.11 -9.64
C ASP A 256 14.92 4.02 -8.25
N ILE A 257 15.15 2.93 -7.52
CA ILE A 257 14.57 2.72 -6.20
C ILE A 257 14.96 3.82 -5.21
N TRP A 258 16.10 4.47 -5.43
CA TRP A 258 16.65 5.43 -4.50
C TRP A 258 15.92 6.76 -4.57
N ALA A 259 15.53 7.18 -5.77
CA ALA A 259 14.65 8.33 -5.97
C ALA A 259 13.27 8.07 -5.37
N ILE A 260 12.71 6.88 -5.60
CA ILE A 260 11.38 6.51 -5.08
C ILE A 260 11.41 6.38 -3.55
N ASN A 261 12.42 5.71 -2.98
CA ASN A 261 12.58 5.60 -1.53
C ASN A 261 12.81 6.95 -0.87
N ARG A 262 13.53 7.86 -1.52
CA ARG A 262 13.74 9.22 -1.02
C ARG A 262 12.42 10.00 -0.94
N LEU A 263 11.48 9.81 -1.88
CA LEU A 263 10.15 10.40 -1.79
C LEU A 263 9.43 9.90 -0.52
N HIS A 264 9.38 8.57 -0.32
CA HIS A 264 8.75 7.98 0.87
C HIS A 264 9.41 8.47 2.17
N PHE A 265 10.74 8.45 2.22
CA PHE A 265 11.51 8.93 3.35
C PHE A 265 11.19 10.38 3.70
N LYS A 266 11.21 11.27 2.70
CA LYS A 266 10.93 12.70 2.92
C LYS A 266 9.49 12.96 3.34
N ALA A 267 8.56 12.10 2.95
CA ALA A 267 7.18 12.17 3.37
C ALA A 267 6.98 11.71 4.83
N ALA A 268 7.72 10.70 5.29
CA ALA A 268 7.49 10.07 6.60
C ALA A 268 8.43 10.54 7.73
N SER A 269 9.58 11.13 7.40
CA SER A 269 10.62 11.53 8.37
C SER A 269 10.47 12.90 9.05
N PRO A 270 9.76 13.92 8.52
CA PRO A 270 9.73 15.23 9.15
C PRO A 270 9.20 15.19 10.59
N GLN A 271 9.82 15.98 11.47
CA GLN A 271 9.45 16.04 12.89
C GLN A 271 7.98 16.43 13.10
N PHE A 272 7.48 17.41 12.33
CA PHE A 272 6.15 17.99 12.55
C PHE A 272 5.01 17.25 11.84
N CYS A 273 5.31 16.34 10.90
CA CYS A 273 4.31 15.72 10.04
C CYS A 273 4.82 14.44 9.39
N ASP A 274 4.03 13.37 9.47
CA ASP A 274 4.12 12.21 8.58
C ASP A 274 3.06 12.35 7.50
N HIS A 275 3.50 12.66 6.28
CA HIS A 275 2.60 12.95 5.16
C HIS A 275 1.93 11.70 4.59
N PHE A 276 2.48 10.50 4.84
CA PHE A 276 2.01 9.25 4.22
C PHE A 276 1.26 8.32 5.19
N HIS A 277 1.48 8.45 6.50
CA HIS A 277 0.91 7.56 7.51
C HIS A 277 0.08 8.32 8.56
N ASP A 278 -0.59 7.56 9.43
CA ASP A 278 -1.35 8.08 10.57
C ASP A 278 -2.41 9.13 10.18
N GLY A 279 -3.10 8.92 9.05
CA GLY A 279 -4.19 9.78 8.58
C GLY A 279 -4.85 9.28 7.29
N LEU A 280 -5.85 10.03 6.82
CA LEU A 280 -6.73 9.61 5.71
C LEU A 280 -6.00 9.42 4.37
N GLY A 281 -4.82 10.04 4.20
CA GLY A 281 -3.99 9.95 3.01
C GLY A 281 -3.36 8.58 2.76
N PHE A 282 -3.37 7.69 3.77
CA PHE A 282 -2.64 6.43 3.74
C PHE A 282 -2.83 5.62 2.45
N LEU A 283 -4.08 5.31 2.09
CA LEU A 283 -4.41 4.45 0.95
C LEU A 283 -3.97 5.07 -0.38
N THR A 284 -4.29 6.34 -0.60
CA THR A 284 -4.02 7.04 -1.87
C THR A 284 -2.53 7.24 -2.07
N ASN A 285 -1.81 7.66 -1.04
CA ASN A 285 -0.38 7.93 -1.10
C ASN A 285 0.41 6.68 -1.48
N HIS A 286 0.13 5.55 -0.82
CA HIS A 286 0.82 4.29 -1.12
C HIS A 286 0.45 3.73 -2.49
N GLY A 287 -0.79 3.90 -2.96
CA GLY A 287 -1.17 3.51 -4.31
C GLY A 287 -0.44 4.34 -5.39
N LEU A 288 -0.29 5.66 -5.20
CA LEU A 288 0.45 6.52 -6.14
C LEU A 288 1.94 6.18 -6.21
N VAL A 289 2.56 5.89 -5.06
CA VAL A 289 3.97 5.48 -4.99
C VAL A 289 4.16 4.09 -5.61
N SER A 290 3.24 3.16 -5.35
CA SER A 290 3.22 1.82 -5.97
C SER A 290 3.11 1.90 -7.49
N ASN A 291 2.26 2.79 -8.01
CA ASN A 291 2.12 3.00 -9.45
C ASN A 291 3.38 3.60 -10.07
N THR A 292 4.08 4.49 -9.34
CA THR A 292 5.37 5.04 -9.79
C THR A 292 6.45 3.95 -9.85
N PHE A 293 6.48 3.04 -8.88
CA PHE A 293 7.36 1.88 -8.92
C PHE A 293 7.01 0.94 -10.09
N GLU A 294 5.74 0.60 -10.26
CA GLU A 294 5.28 -0.24 -11.37
C GLU A 294 5.59 0.38 -12.73
N ASN A 295 5.45 1.69 -12.88
CA ASN A 295 5.83 2.39 -14.11
C ASN A 295 7.32 2.22 -14.44
N SER A 296 8.18 2.34 -13.43
CA SER A 296 9.63 2.15 -13.59
C SER A 296 9.98 0.69 -13.89
N LEU A 297 9.35 -0.27 -13.20
CA LEU A 297 9.44 -1.71 -13.49
C LEU A 297 9.09 -2.00 -14.96
N GLN A 298 8.06 -1.35 -15.49
CA GLN A 298 7.63 -1.49 -16.89
C GLN A 298 8.59 -0.83 -17.90
N GLN A 299 9.42 0.13 -17.47
CA GLN A 299 10.50 0.64 -18.33
C GLN A 299 11.62 -0.40 -18.49
N VAL A 300 11.84 -1.24 -17.46
CA VAL A 300 12.82 -2.34 -17.51
C VAL A 300 12.26 -3.52 -18.29
N ASN A 301 11.03 -3.94 -17.98
CA ASN A 301 10.34 -5.00 -18.69
C ASN A 301 8.84 -4.67 -18.82
N PRO A 302 8.35 -4.31 -20.02
CA PRO A 302 7.01 -3.76 -20.21
C PRO A 302 5.89 -4.80 -20.08
N LYS A 303 6.22 -6.09 -19.94
CA LYS A 303 5.26 -7.18 -19.70
C LYS A 303 4.81 -7.27 -18.23
N LEU A 304 5.61 -6.72 -17.31
CA LEU A 304 5.46 -6.95 -15.88
C LEU A 304 4.45 -6.01 -15.24
N THR A 305 3.86 -6.51 -14.16
CA THR A 305 2.96 -5.80 -13.27
C THR A 305 3.42 -5.99 -11.83
N LEU A 306 3.11 -5.04 -10.97
CA LEU A 306 3.37 -5.14 -9.55
C LEU A 306 2.38 -6.15 -8.93
N PRO A 307 2.85 -7.26 -8.35
CA PRO A 307 1.96 -8.23 -7.72
C PRO A 307 1.55 -7.77 -6.32
N TYR A 308 0.50 -8.39 -5.79
CA TYR A 308 0.11 -8.26 -4.39
C TYR A 308 0.57 -9.48 -3.58
N TRP A 309 0.87 -9.26 -2.30
CA TRP A 309 1.16 -10.31 -1.32
C TRP A 309 -0.04 -10.45 -0.41
N ASP A 310 -0.85 -11.49 -0.65
CA ASP A 310 -1.92 -11.84 0.28
C ASP A 310 -1.31 -12.43 1.55
N PHE A 311 -1.17 -11.58 2.56
CA PHE A 311 -0.60 -11.90 3.85
C PHE A 311 -1.55 -12.66 4.78
N THR A 312 -2.83 -12.86 4.40
CA THR A 312 -3.73 -13.74 5.17
C THR A 312 -3.39 -15.22 4.98
N ILE A 313 -2.67 -15.57 3.91
CA ILE A 313 -2.20 -16.94 3.65
C ILE A 313 -1.22 -17.40 4.74
N GLU A 314 -0.36 -16.50 5.22
CA GLU A 314 0.64 -16.78 6.25
C GLU A 314 0.07 -17.16 7.62
N SER A 315 -1.16 -16.77 7.92
CA SER A 315 -1.86 -17.09 9.18
C SER A 315 -2.98 -18.12 8.98
N SER A 316 -3.33 -18.43 7.73
CA SER A 316 -4.38 -19.36 7.36
C SER A 316 -3.96 -20.82 7.61
N THR A 317 -4.82 -21.60 8.26
CA THR A 317 -4.53 -23.02 8.47
C THR A 317 -4.62 -23.80 7.17
N ALA A 318 -5.59 -23.46 6.32
CA ALA A 318 -5.74 -23.99 4.96
C ALA A 318 -4.59 -23.57 4.03
N GLY A 319 -4.20 -22.29 4.05
CA GLY A 319 -3.11 -21.74 3.24
C GLY A 319 -1.74 -22.31 3.59
N ILE A 320 -1.48 -22.63 4.85
CA ILE A 320 -0.24 -23.27 5.31
C ILE A 320 -0.23 -24.77 4.96
N ALA A 321 -1.35 -25.49 5.10
CA ALA A 321 -1.44 -26.93 4.82
C ALA A 321 -1.21 -27.27 3.33
N ALA A 322 -1.54 -26.37 2.40
CA ALA A 322 -1.26 -26.53 0.97
C ALA A 322 0.23 -26.38 0.59
N ASN A 323 1.07 -25.87 1.51
CA ASN A 323 2.49 -25.58 1.28
C ASN A 323 3.38 -26.49 2.18
N GLU A 324 3.39 -27.80 1.92
CA GLU A 324 3.99 -28.84 2.78
C GLU A 324 5.54 -28.83 2.92
N HIS A 325 6.28 -27.83 2.42
CA HIS A 325 7.76 -27.86 2.36
C HIS A 325 8.44 -26.59 2.91
N LEU A 326 8.20 -26.25 4.17
CA LEU A 326 8.91 -25.16 4.85
C LEU A 326 9.52 -25.67 6.16
N ASP A 327 10.82 -26.00 6.09
CA ASP A 327 11.66 -26.39 7.23
C ASP A 327 12.02 -25.18 8.12
N ASP A 328 12.18 -25.50 9.39
CA ASP A 328 12.23 -24.64 10.58
C ASP A 328 13.51 -23.79 10.70
N MET A 329 13.35 -22.48 10.90
CA MET A 329 14.29 -21.62 11.62
C MET A 329 13.59 -20.30 11.94
N PHE A 330 13.59 -19.93 13.22
CA PHE A 330 12.87 -18.81 13.86
C PHE A 330 11.43 -19.14 14.25
N GLY A 331 11.21 -19.27 15.55
CA GLY A 331 9.94 -19.65 16.18
C GLY A 331 8.80 -18.63 16.05
N SER A 332 8.68 -17.95 14.90
CA SER A 332 7.44 -17.31 14.51
C SER A 332 6.56 -18.33 13.78
N LYS A 333 5.24 -18.26 14.01
CA LYS A 333 4.27 -19.13 13.33
C LYS A 333 4.06 -18.76 11.85
N ILE A 334 4.71 -17.70 11.37
CA ILE A 334 4.54 -17.15 10.03
C ILE A 334 5.51 -17.87 9.10
N LYS A 335 4.96 -18.75 8.27
CA LYS A 335 5.72 -19.48 7.26
C LYS A 335 5.52 -18.82 5.91
N THR A 336 6.50 -18.04 5.45
CA THR A 336 6.44 -17.42 4.13
C THR A 336 7.68 -17.73 3.29
N PRO A 337 7.53 -18.22 2.05
CA PRO A 337 8.66 -18.38 1.13
C PRO A 337 9.20 -17.02 0.66
N LEU A 338 8.41 -15.94 0.78
CA LEU A 338 8.77 -14.62 0.26
C LEU A 338 10.02 -14.04 0.93
N LEU A 339 10.34 -14.43 2.17
CA LEU A 339 11.52 -13.97 2.92
C LEU A 339 12.66 -15.01 2.91
N GLN A 340 12.69 -15.86 1.89
CA GLN A 340 13.76 -16.81 1.61
C GLN A 340 14.69 -16.31 0.50
N GLU A 341 15.86 -16.93 0.38
CA GLU A 341 16.91 -16.59 -0.59
C GLU A 341 16.41 -16.48 -2.04
N SER A 342 15.54 -17.38 -2.48
CA SER A 342 15.02 -17.38 -3.87
C SER A 342 14.00 -16.28 -4.14
N TRP A 343 13.55 -15.57 -3.10
CA TRP A 343 12.59 -14.48 -3.17
C TRP A 343 13.25 -13.19 -2.67
N PHE A 344 12.73 -12.54 -1.63
CA PHE A 344 13.20 -11.25 -1.11
C PHE A 344 14.41 -11.34 -0.17
N GLY A 345 15.03 -12.52 -0.07
CA GLY A 345 16.20 -12.76 0.78
C GLY A 345 15.84 -12.97 2.26
N THR A 346 16.77 -13.56 3.01
CA THR A 346 16.64 -13.91 4.42
C THR A 346 17.51 -12.98 5.27
N ALA A 347 16.97 -12.63 6.44
CA ALA A 347 17.70 -11.89 7.47
C ALA A 347 18.63 -12.82 8.25
N ASP A 348 19.89 -12.44 8.40
CA ASP A 348 20.84 -13.18 9.21
C ASP A 348 20.42 -13.15 10.70
N PRO A 349 20.39 -14.29 11.42
CA PRO A 349 19.94 -14.39 12.81
C PRO A 349 20.66 -13.42 13.77
N THR A 350 21.93 -13.14 13.50
CA THR A 350 22.81 -12.43 14.43
C THR A 350 22.88 -10.96 14.09
N THR A 351 23.23 -10.64 12.85
CA THR A 351 23.39 -9.28 12.38
C THR A 351 22.07 -8.65 11.94
N ARG A 352 21.01 -9.45 11.72
CA ARG A 352 19.69 -9.02 11.25
C ARG A 352 19.69 -8.42 9.85
N MET A 353 20.84 -8.37 9.17
CA MET A 353 20.96 -7.86 7.81
C MET A 353 20.51 -8.90 6.79
N VAL A 354 19.98 -8.45 5.65
CA VAL A 354 19.69 -9.32 4.50
C VAL A 354 21.01 -9.66 3.80
N GLN A 355 21.44 -10.92 3.92
CA GLN A 355 22.78 -11.36 3.47
C GLN A 355 22.77 -12.34 2.29
N ASN A 356 21.60 -12.83 1.86
CA ASN A 356 21.45 -13.73 0.72
C ASN A 356 20.37 -13.26 -0.25
N GLY A 357 20.23 -13.97 -1.38
CA GLY A 357 19.27 -13.63 -2.42
C GLY A 357 19.68 -12.40 -3.24
N ARG A 358 18.76 -11.94 -4.10
CA ARG A 358 18.98 -10.81 -5.02
C ARG A 358 19.32 -9.50 -4.32
N TRP A 359 18.76 -9.28 -3.14
CA TRP A 359 18.95 -8.05 -2.34
C TRP A 359 19.98 -8.21 -1.21
N ALA A 360 20.84 -9.23 -1.28
CA ALA A 360 21.95 -9.38 -0.35
C ALA A 360 22.82 -8.12 -0.33
N ASN A 361 23.08 -7.59 0.87
CA ASN A 361 23.99 -6.46 1.08
C ASN A 361 23.60 -5.18 0.31
N VAL A 362 22.29 -4.94 0.10
CA VAL A 362 21.82 -3.63 -0.40
C VAL A 362 22.15 -2.54 0.62
N PRO A 363 22.95 -1.53 0.28
CA PRO A 363 23.36 -0.50 1.23
C PRO A 363 22.23 0.49 1.51
N ILE A 364 22.20 1.04 2.71
CA ILE A 364 21.27 2.13 3.04
C ILE A 364 21.77 3.43 2.40
N PRO A 365 20.89 4.20 1.73
CA PRO A 365 21.27 5.47 1.14
C PRO A 365 21.81 6.43 2.17
N LYS A 366 22.79 7.24 1.78
CA LYS A 366 23.24 8.38 2.56
C LYS A 366 22.74 9.69 1.99
N MET A 367 22.49 10.64 2.87
CA MET A 367 22.31 12.03 2.49
C MET A 367 23.61 12.55 1.88
N ARG A 368 23.46 13.24 0.74
CA ARG A 368 24.58 13.90 0.07
C ARG A 368 24.90 15.22 0.77
N GLU A 369 26.18 15.54 0.85
CA GLU A 369 26.65 16.85 1.32
C GLU A 369 26.12 17.96 0.40
N GLY A 370 25.63 19.07 0.97
CA GLY A 370 25.10 20.20 0.20
C GLY A 370 23.74 19.97 -0.46
N ASN A 371 23.00 18.92 -0.07
CA ASN A 371 21.67 18.65 -0.60
C ASN A 371 20.69 19.81 -0.27
N PRO A 372 20.10 20.49 -1.27
CA PRO A 372 19.27 21.68 -1.06
C PRO A 372 17.92 21.38 -0.39
N SER A 373 17.52 20.11 -0.30
CA SER A 373 16.16 19.69 0.01
C SER A 373 15.83 19.60 1.50
N LYS A 374 16.71 20.08 2.41
CA LYS A 374 16.53 20.11 3.88
C LYS A 374 15.98 18.79 4.46
N ILE A 375 16.54 17.66 4.03
CA ILE A 375 16.17 16.36 4.57
C ILE A 375 17.03 16.10 5.81
N GLU A 376 16.39 15.69 6.90
CA GLU A 376 17.04 15.25 8.13
C GLU A 376 17.29 13.74 8.04
N PRO A 377 18.55 13.27 7.93
CA PRO A 377 18.88 11.85 8.00
C PRO A 377 18.95 11.35 9.45
N ASP A 378 19.25 10.07 9.62
CA ASP A 378 19.72 9.54 10.90
C ASP A 378 21.11 10.09 11.30
N VAL A 379 21.53 9.78 12.53
CA VAL A 379 22.83 10.20 13.09
C VAL A 379 24.04 9.72 12.27
N TYR A 380 23.91 8.67 11.46
CA TYR A 380 24.97 8.17 10.57
C TYR A 380 24.90 8.76 9.15
N SER A 381 24.07 9.79 8.97
CA SER A 381 23.74 10.43 7.69
C SER A 381 23.08 9.50 6.67
N LYS A 382 22.45 8.41 7.11
CA LYS A 382 21.68 7.50 6.27
C LYS A 382 20.23 7.97 6.17
N LEU A 383 19.55 7.59 5.09
CA LEU A 383 18.11 7.70 4.96
C LEU A 383 17.45 6.61 5.79
N ARG A 384 17.59 6.70 7.11
CA ARG A 384 16.73 6.05 8.09
C ARG A 384 16.07 7.13 8.91
N SER A 385 14.97 6.79 9.58
CA SER A 385 14.27 7.73 10.45
C SER A 385 15.26 8.48 11.36
N PRO A 386 15.12 9.81 11.53
CA PRO A 386 16.06 10.61 12.33
C PRO A 386 16.23 10.15 13.79
N TRP A 387 15.23 9.45 14.33
CA TRP A 387 15.22 8.90 15.69
C TRP A 387 15.82 7.49 15.82
N ASN A 388 16.20 6.88 14.71
CA ASN A 388 16.75 5.53 14.66
C ASN A 388 18.28 5.57 14.76
N VAL A 389 18.86 4.80 15.68
CA VAL A 389 20.32 4.72 15.89
C VAL A 389 20.92 3.44 15.28
N ASN A 390 20.27 2.85 14.28
CA ASN A 390 20.71 1.64 13.61
C ASN A 390 21.98 1.88 12.77
N ASP A 391 23.11 1.36 13.22
CA ASP A 391 24.43 1.49 12.62
C ASP A 391 24.66 0.53 11.44
N ARG A 392 23.80 -0.47 11.23
CA ARG A 392 23.94 -1.49 10.18
C ARG A 392 24.08 -0.88 8.79
N ARG A 393 24.99 -1.42 7.97
CA ARG A 393 25.29 -0.88 6.64
C ARG A 393 24.25 -1.22 5.57
N TYR A 394 23.60 -2.36 5.74
CA TYR A 394 22.68 -2.95 4.77
C TYR A 394 21.26 -3.03 5.32
N ILE A 395 20.30 -3.33 4.45
CA ILE A 395 18.90 -3.60 4.83
C ILE A 395 18.87 -4.63 5.97
N SER A 396 18.10 -4.32 7.00
CA SER A 396 17.94 -5.13 8.21
C SER A 396 16.48 -5.40 8.54
N ARG A 397 16.21 -6.59 9.10
CA ARG A 397 14.87 -7.09 9.44
C ARG A 397 14.89 -7.75 10.82
N GLY A 398 13.98 -7.33 11.70
CA GLY A 398 13.83 -7.83 13.06
C GLY A 398 12.97 -9.09 13.18
N MET A 399 12.16 -9.41 12.16
CA MET A 399 11.41 -10.68 12.08
C MET A 399 10.55 -10.98 13.34
N GLY A 400 9.76 -10.00 13.79
CA GLY A 400 8.87 -10.08 14.94
C GLY A 400 9.51 -9.74 16.28
N GLN A 401 10.82 -9.48 16.31
CA GLN A 401 11.51 -8.97 17.50
C GLN A 401 11.00 -7.58 17.86
N MET A 402 10.65 -7.37 19.14
CA MET A 402 10.20 -6.08 19.67
C MET A 402 10.92 -5.78 20.99
N CYS A 403 12.21 -5.42 20.95
CA CYS A 403 13.07 -5.40 22.13
C CYS A 403 12.93 -6.72 22.91
N HIS A 404 12.67 -6.71 24.22
CA HIS A 404 12.49 -7.95 24.99
C HIS A 404 11.20 -8.73 24.64
N ALA A 405 10.27 -8.12 23.91
CA ALA A 405 8.98 -8.70 23.57
C ALA A 405 8.94 -9.29 22.14
N ARG A 406 7.78 -9.82 21.80
CA ARG A 406 7.47 -10.48 20.53
C ARG A 406 6.17 -9.94 19.93
N ALA A 407 6.23 -9.56 18.65
CA ALA A 407 5.14 -8.91 17.93
C ALA A 407 3.83 -9.70 17.99
N GLU A 408 3.90 -11.04 17.98
CA GLU A 408 2.76 -11.98 18.08
C GLU A 408 1.77 -11.63 19.20
N THR A 409 2.27 -11.05 20.30
CA THR A 409 1.47 -10.82 21.51
C THR A 409 0.50 -9.65 21.35
N PHE A 410 0.85 -8.65 20.56
CA PHE A 410 0.11 -7.38 20.49
C PHE A 410 -0.17 -6.90 19.06
N TYR A 411 0.75 -7.18 18.15
CA TYR A 411 0.64 -6.94 16.72
C TYR A 411 0.64 -8.28 15.99
N PRO A 412 -0.39 -9.14 16.18
CA PRO A 412 -0.44 -10.42 15.49
C PRO A 412 -0.40 -10.18 13.98
N TRP A 413 0.23 -11.12 13.27
CA TRP A 413 0.20 -11.09 11.82
C TRP A 413 -1.24 -11.09 11.30
N PRO A 414 -1.53 -10.39 10.19
CA PRO A 414 -2.87 -10.33 9.62
C PRO A 414 -3.54 -11.68 9.41
N THR A 415 -4.86 -11.71 9.62
CA THR A 415 -5.67 -12.93 9.52
C THR A 415 -6.79 -12.80 8.50
N CYS A 416 -7.37 -13.93 8.09
CA CYS A 416 -8.62 -13.93 7.34
C CYS A 416 -9.74 -13.15 8.04
N GLU A 417 -9.80 -13.20 9.37
CA GLU A 417 -10.74 -12.41 10.18
C GLU A 417 -10.53 -10.90 10.00
N SER A 418 -9.30 -10.41 10.08
CA SER A 418 -9.01 -8.97 9.91
C SER A 418 -9.47 -8.44 8.54
N HIS A 419 -9.27 -9.21 7.46
CA HIS A 419 -9.72 -8.81 6.12
C HIS A 419 -11.24 -8.93 5.96
N TYR A 420 -11.84 -9.98 6.53
CA TYR A 420 -13.28 -10.15 6.55
C TYR A 420 -13.97 -8.97 7.26
N ASN A 421 -13.43 -8.51 8.39
CA ASN A 421 -13.96 -7.35 9.11
C ASN A 421 -13.87 -6.07 8.26
N LEU A 422 -12.71 -5.79 7.65
CA LEU A 422 -12.60 -4.65 6.71
C LEU A 422 -13.52 -4.76 5.49
N ALA A 423 -13.81 -5.97 5.04
CA ALA A 423 -14.71 -6.21 3.91
C ALA A 423 -16.19 -6.06 4.26
N THR A 424 -16.59 -6.20 5.53
CA THR A 424 -18.01 -6.33 5.92
C THR A 424 -18.51 -5.34 6.99
N SER A 425 -17.61 -4.69 7.74
CA SER A 425 -17.97 -3.94 8.95
C SER A 425 -18.02 -2.42 8.77
N PHE A 426 -17.61 -1.89 7.61
CA PHE A 426 -17.50 -0.44 7.39
C PHE A 426 -18.36 0.03 6.22
N THR A 427 -19.00 1.19 6.40
CA THR A 427 -19.86 1.79 5.37
C THR A 427 -19.35 3.12 4.81
N ASP A 428 -18.27 3.65 5.40
CA ASP A 428 -17.64 4.92 5.04
C ASP A 428 -16.13 4.78 4.89
N PHE A 429 -15.55 5.60 4.00
CA PHE A 429 -14.12 5.64 3.73
C PHE A 429 -13.30 6.01 4.98
N TYR A 430 -13.76 6.98 5.76
CA TYR A 430 -13.05 7.47 6.95
C TYR A 430 -12.72 6.33 7.93
N SER A 431 -13.74 5.58 8.33
CA SER A 431 -13.60 4.49 9.30
C SER A 431 -12.80 3.33 8.71
N TRP A 432 -13.04 3.00 7.43
CA TRP A 432 -12.31 1.94 6.74
C TRP A 432 -10.81 2.26 6.65
N VAL A 433 -10.43 3.47 6.23
CA VAL A 433 -9.02 3.82 6.02
C VAL A 433 -8.27 3.86 7.35
N TRP A 434 -8.87 4.44 8.40
CA TRP A 434 -8.30 4.48 9.74
C TRP A 434 -8.05 3.08 10.31
N GLU A 435 -8.98 2.15 10.15
CA GLU A 435 -8.76 0.77 10.59
C GLU A 435 -7.65 0.12 9.74
N SER A 436 -7.77 0.22 8.42
CA SER A 436 -6.92 -0.49 7.46
C SER A 436 -5.42 -0.22 7.63
N LEU A 437 -5.04 0.99 8.04
CA LEU A 437 -3.65 1.41 8.18
C LEU A 437 -2.95 0.78 9.40
N TYR A 438 -3.73 0.48 10.45
CA TYR A 438 -3.24 -0.16 11.67
C TYR A 438 -3.45 -1.66 11.64
N ASP A 439 -4.66 -2.16 11.34
CA ASP A 439 -4.96 -3.58 11.25
C ASP A 439 -5.75 -3.82 9.96
N PRO A 440 -5.22 -4.58 8.99
CA PRO A 440 -4.09 -5.50 9.08
C PRO A 440 -2.73 -4.95 8.63
N HIS A 441 -2.66 -3.74 8.06
CA HIS A 441 -1.44 -3.28 7.38
C HIS A 441 -0.23 -3.13 8.32
N GLY A 442 -0.40 -2.40 9.42
CA GLY A 442 0.68 -2.05 10.35
C GLY A 442 1.51 -3.24 10.85
N PRO A 443 0.89 -4.34 11.32
CA PRO A 443 1.57 -5.55 11.73
C PRO A 443 2.59 -6.08 10.71
N VAL A 444 2.33 -5.99 9.40
CA VAL A 444 3.28 -6.47 8.38
C VAL A 444 4.62 -5.73 8.50
N HIS A 445 4.57 -4.40 8.64
CA HIS A 445 5.75 -3.57 8.82
C HIS A 445 6.47 -3.83 10.14
N ILE A 446 5.71 -3.94 11.23
CA ILE A 446 6.22 -4.22 12.58
C ILE A 446 6.93 -5.56 12.61
N TRP A 447 6.36 -6.58 11.98
CA TRP A 447 6.95 -7.90 11.94
C TRP A 447 8.23 -7.95 11.11
N ILE A 448 8.22 -7.43 9.89
CA ILE A 448 9.40 -7.54 9.02
C ILE A 448 10.51 -6.64 9.56
N GLY A 449 10.20 -5.41 9.96
CA GLY A 449 11.18 -4.45 10.44
C GLY A 449 11.65 -4.75 11.86
N GLY A 450 10.73 -4.96 12.81
CA GLY A 450 11.03 -5.20 14.22
C GLY A 450 11.86 -4.09 14.89
N VAL A 451 12.14 -4.30 16.17
CA VAL A 451 12.92 -3.41 17.04
C VAL A 451 13.97 -4.24 17.77
N MET A 452 15.23 -3.84 17.65
CA MET A 452 16.41 -4.63 18.00
C MET A 452 17.36 -3.85 18.90
N ASP A 453 18.29 -4.58 19.53
CA ASP A 453 19.40 -4.07 20.33
C ASP A 453 18.94 -3.33 21.61
N CYS A 454 17.79 -3.74 22.14
CA CYS A 454 17.15 -3.22 23.36
C CYS A 454 16.60 -4.36 24.25
N GLU A 455 16.89 -5.61 23.90
CA GLU A 455 16.41 -6.82 24.58
C GLU A 455 16.86 -6.86 26.04
N GLU A 456 18.12 -6.52 26.31
CA GLU A 456 18.69 -6.51 27.66
C GLU A 456 18.10 -5.38 28.50
N THR A 457 18.05 -4.16 27.96
CA THR A 457 17.49 -3.02 28.70
C THR A 457 16.03 -3.23 29.08
N TYR A 458 15.21 -3.74 28.15
CA TYR A 458 13.81 -4.02 28.48
C TYR A 458 13.64 -5.27 29.36
N GLY A 459 14.42 -6.32 29.13
CA GLY A 459 14.31 -7.60 29.84
C GLY A 459 15.04 -7.71 31.15
N VAL A 460 15.84 -6.71 31.51
CA VAL A 460 16.61 -6.70 32.76
C VAL A 460 16.38 -5.40 33.49
N ASP A 461 16.75 -4.27 32.89
CA ASP A 461 16.72 -2.98 33.60
C ASP A 461 15.30 -2.50 33.83
N ILE A 462 14.50 -2.41 32.77
CA ILE A 462 13.09 -1.97 32.86
C ILE A 462 12.27 -3.01 33.62
N GLU A 463 12.46 -4.31 33.34
CA GLU A 463 11.82 -5.38 34.11
C GLU A 463 12.07 -5.26 35.61
N HIS A 464 13.30 -4.95 36.03
CA HIS A 464 13.61 -4.75 37.45
C HIS A 464 12.84 -3.58 38.07
N LEU A 465 12.59 -2.52 37.29
CA LEU A 465 11.89 -1.32 37.74
C LEU A 465 10.37 -1.53 37.82
N VAL A 466 9.77 -2.20 36.84
CA VAL A 466 8.31 -2.18 36.62
C VAL A 466 7.65 -3.56 36.60
N GLY A 467 8.44 -4.62 36.71
CA GLY A 467 8.02 -6.01 36.57
C GLY A 467 7.95 -6.49 35.12
N GLU A 468 8.03 -7.81 34.94
CA GLU A 468 8.10 -8.51 33.64
C GLU A 468 6.96 -8.10 32.70
N GLU A 469 5.72 -8.15 33.17
CA GLU A 469 4.54 -7.85 32.33
C GLU A 469 4.57 -6.42 31.78
N THR A 470 4.83 -5.43 32.64
CA THR A 470 4.88 -4.03 32.22
C THR A 470 6.09 -3.77 31.30
N ALA A 471 7.22 -4.42 31.56
CA ALA A 471 8.40 -4.31 30.70
C ALA A 471 8.15 -4.88 29.29
N LEU A 472 7.43 -6.01 29.19
CA LEU A 472 7.01 -6.57 27.90
C LEU A 472 6.06 -5.62 27.15
N ASP A 473 5.08 -5.02 27.84
CA ASP A 473 4.17 -4.04 27.22
C ASP A 473 4.91 -2.79 26.75
N LEU A 474 5.88 -2.28 27.54
CA LEU A 474 6.72 -1.15 27.15
C LEU A 474 7.64 -1.51 25.97
N ALA A 475 8.16 -2.74 25.92
CA ALA A 475 8.99 -3.22 24.82
C ALA A 475 8.22 -3.25 23.49
N LEU A 476 6.94 -3.63 23.52
CA LEU A 476 6.05 -3.59 22.35
C LEU A 476 5.83 -2.16 21.83
N MET A 477 5.87 -1.17 22.70
CA MET A 477 5.66 0.25 22.37
C MET A 477 6.95 1.03 22.10
N ALA A 478 8.12 0.40 22.22
CA ALA A 478 9.42 1.09 22.21
C ALA A 478 9.64 1.97 20.96
N PHE A 479 9.30 1.48 19.77
CA PHE A 479 9.41 2.27 18.53
C PHE A 479 8.42 3.44 18.50
N VAL A 480 7.19 3.24 18.98
CA VAL A 480 6.18 4.31 19.04
C VAL A 480 6.65 5.40 20.01
N HIS A 481 7.13 5.02 21.20
CA HIS A 481 7.65 5.97 22.17
C HIS A 481 8.85 6.74 21.64
N ARG A 482 9.82 6.06 20.99
CA ARG A 482 10.98 6.73 20.38
C ARG A 482 10.56 7.71 19.28
N LYS A 483 9.64 7.30 18.39
CA LYS A 483 9.10 8.13 17.31
C LYS A 483 8.34 9.35 17.85
N ASP A 484 7.42 9.14 18.79
CA ASP A 484 6.60 10.21 19.37
C ASP A 484 7.49 11.21 20.15
N MET A 485 8.48 10.74 20.93
CA MET A 485 9.47 11.63 21.57
C MET A 485 10.24 12.48 20.56
N PHE A 486 10.62 11.93 19.39
CA PHE A 486 11.29 12.72 18.37
C PHE A 486 10.36 13.80 17.80
N ARG A 487 9.11 13.45 17.52
CA ARG A 487 8.10 14.38 16.96
C ARG A 487 7.74 15.50 17.93
N ASP A 488 7.76 15.22 19.22
CA ASP A 488 7.58 16.22 20.28
C ASP A 488 8.82 17.11 20.50
N GLY A 489 9.94 16.82 19.83
CA GLY A 489 11.21 17.52 20.03
C GLY A 489 11.92 17.14 21.32
N ILE A 490 11.50 16.06 21.99
CA ILE A 490 12.12 15.56 23.21
C ILE A 490 13.40 14.80 22.86
N PHE A 491 13.32 13.84 21.93
CA PHE A 491 14.47 13.05 21.48
C PHE A 491 15.05 13.63 20.20
N SER A 492 16.36 13.78 20.13
CA SER A 492 17.04 14.19 18.90
C SER A 492 18.50 13.73 18.89
N CYS A 493 19.14 13.85 17.72
CA CYS A 493 20.56 13.60 17.53
C CYS A 493 21.22 14.87 16.99
N GLU A 494 22.32 15.29 17.61
CA GLU A 494 23.06 16.49 17.20
C GLU A 494 24.26 16.15 16.32
N GLY A 495 24.25 16.62 15.08
CA GLY A 495 25.36 16.41 14.14
C GLY A 495 25.32 15.01 13.50
N SER A 496 26.50 14.49 13.16
CA SER A 496 26.64 13.14 12.60
C SER A 496 27.89 12.44 13.09
N VAL A 497 27.82 11.11 13.13
CA VAL A 497 28.88 10.24 13.66
C VAL A 497 29.34 9.25 12.60
N ALA A 498 30.51 8.64 12.83
CA ALA A 498 30.99 7.57 11.98
C ALA A 498 30.17 6.29 12.21
N VAL A 499 29.97 5.49 11.15
CA VAL A 499 29.28 4.19 11.24
C VAL A 499 30.05 3.18 12.11
N THR A 500 31.30 3.48 12.49
CA THR A 500 32.09 2.65 13.41
C THR A 500 31.77 2.92 14.88
N GLU A 501 31.12 4.03 15.19
CA GLU A 501 30.65 4.34 16.54
C GLU A 501 29.37 3.53 16.78
N SER A 502 29.33 2.77 17.88
CA SER A 502 28.19 1.92 18.18
C SER A 502 26.98 2.76 18.64
N PRO A 503 25.75 2.23 18.53
CA PRO A 503 24.56 2.91 19.05
C PRO A 503 24.68 3.28 20.54
N ASP A 504 25.33 2.44 21.35
CA ASP A 504 25.61 2.72 22.77
C ASP A 504 26.55 3.92 22.91
N GLU A 505 27.68 3.95 22.18
CA GLU A 505 28.64 5.05 22.23
C GLU A 505 28.00 6.39 21.81
N VAL A 506 27.08 6.36 20.85
CA VAL A 506 26.33 7.53 20.38
C VAL A 506 25.40 8.09 21.47
N LEU A 507 24.75 7.22 22.24
CA LEU A 507 23.87 7.64 23.35
C LEU A 507 24.67 8.06 24.59
N GLU A 508 25.73 7.32 24.94
CA GLU A 508 26.60 7.61 26.09
C GLU A 508 27.36 8.94 25.94
N SER A 509 27.79 9.26 24.72
CA SER A 509 28.46 10.53 24.42
C SER A 509 27.52 11.74 24.45
N GLY A 510 26.20 11.51 24.50
CA GLY A 510 25.19 12.55 24.45
C GLY A 510 25.00 13.14 23.06
N VAL A 511 25.41 12.45 21.99
CA VAL A 511 25.11 12.87 20.61
C VAL A 511 23.61 12.72 20.36
N CYS A 512 23.05 11.56 20.71
CA CYS A 512 21.61 11.33 20.71
C CYS A 512 21.08 11.25 22.14
N GLY A 513 19.85 11.71 22.35
CA GLY A 513 19.23 11.65 23.67
C GLY A 513 18.03 12.58 23.82
N CYS A 514 17.53 12.66 25.06
CA CYS A 514 16.48 13.61 25.44
C CYS A 514 17.10 14.96 25.82
N HIS A 515 17.52 15.73 24.81
CA HIS A 515 18.30 16.96 25.00
C HIS A 515 17.50 18.08 25.66
N GLY A 516 18.12 18.79 26.60
CA GLY A 516 17.48 19.91 27.30
C GLY A 516 16.61 19.52 28.50
N TYR A 517 16.58 18.23 28.87
CA TYR A 517 15.86 17.71 30.04
C TYR A 517 16.84 17.24 31.13
N ASP A 518 16.68 17.72 32.37
CA ASP A 518 17.42 17.21 33.51
C ASP A 518 16.67 16.02 34.13
N LEU A 519 17.07 14.81 33.77
CA LEU A 519 16.43 13.58 34.27
C LEU A 519 16.95 13.13 35.64
N THR A 520 17.91 13.86 36.23
CA THR A 520 18.50 13.51 37.53
C THR A 520 17.79 14.17 38.71
N GLN A 521 17.07 15.26 38.46
CA GLN A 521 16.34 16.07 39.45
C GLN A 521 15.18 16.82 38.79
N GLY A 522 14.37 17.56 39.57
CA GLY A 522 13.27 18.35 39.01
C GLY A 522 12.17 17.52 38.32
N ASP A 523 11.30 18.17 37.55
CA ASP A 523 10.07 17.56 37.04
C ASP A 523 10.09 17.28 35.52
N ASP A 524 11.24 17.46 34.87
CA ASP A 524 11.41 17.30 33.42
C ASP A 524 10.99 15.90 32.93
N TYR A 525 11.24 14.87 33.74
CA TYR A 525 10.81 13.51 33.44
C TYR A 525 9.28 13.37 33.33
N LEU A 526 8.49 14.19 34.03
CA LEU A 526 7.02 14.15 33.95
C LEU A 526 6.56 14.61 32.58
N GLN A 527 7.20 15.61 31.99
CA GLN A 527 6.84 16.07 30.64
C GLN A 527 7.03 14.96 29.61
N ILE A 528 8.16 14.24 29.68
CA ILE A 528 8.43 13.12 28.77
C ILE A 528 7.47 11.95 29.05
N PHE A 529 7.27 11.62 30.34
CA PHE A 529 6.38 10.55 30.75
C PHE A 529 4.93 10.79 30.28
N GLU A 530 4.45 12.04 30.38
CA GLU A 530 3.08 12.41 30.00
C GLU A 530 2.90 12.57 28.49
N SER A 531 3.97 12.80 27.72
CA SER A 531 3.87 12.89 26.26
C SER A 531 3.80 11.53 25.57
N MET A 532 4.40 10.50 26.18
CA MET A 532 4.44 9.16 25.63
C MET A 532 3.07 8.44 25.72
N VAL A 533 2.62 7.92 24.58
CA VAL A 533 1.32 7.25 24.46
C VAL A 533 1.23 6.01 25.38
N PHE A 534 0.07 5.84 26.02
CA PHE A 534 -0.27 4.75 26.96
C PHE A 534 0.62 4.61 28.21
N MET A 535 1.57 5.52 28.45
CA MET A 535 2.48 5.37 29.58
C MET A 535 1.76 5.37 30.92
N LYS A 536 0.77 6.23 31.09
CA LYS A 536 -0.02 6.31 32.33
C LYS A 536 -0.82 5.03 32.56
N GLU A 537 -1.37 4.45 31.51
CA GLU A 537 -2.14 3.20 31.53
C GLU A 537 -1.24 2.01 31.89
N LEU A 538 -0.04 1.93 31.30
CA LEU A 538 0.90 0.84 31.52
C LEU A 538 1.53 0.88 32.91
N MET A 539 1.91 2.08 33.37
CA MET A 539 2.69 2.28 34.59
C MET A 539 1.82 2.55 35.83
N GLY A 540 0.54 2.91 35.65
CA GLY A 540 -0.39 3.22 36.73
C GLY A 540 0.16 4.23 37.75
N ASP A 541 -0.06 3.96 39.03
CA ASP A 541 0.36 4.81 40.15
C ASP A 541 1.82 4.59 40.60
N SER A 542 2.70 4.14 39.68
CA SER A 542 4.13 4.00 39.97
C SER A 542 4.71 5.28 40.60
N ASP A 543 5.62 5.11 41.55
CA ASP A 543 6.22 6.23 42.27
C ASP A 543 7.13 7.08 41.38
N GLU A 544 7.44 8.30 41.85
CA GLU A 544 8.20 9.30 41.09
C GLU A 544 9.61 8.81 40.71
N ASN A 545 10.29 8.06 41.58
CA ASN A 545 11.64 7.57 41.29
C ASN A 545 11.59 6.52 40.18
N THR A 546 10.63 5.60 40.23
CA THR A 546 10.42 4.60 39.19
C THR A 546 10.13 5.25 37.83
N LYS A 547 9.24 6.25 37.80
CA LYS A 547 8.92 6.98 36.56
C LYS A 547 10.13 7.73 35.99
N ARG A 548 10.87 8.43 36.84
CA ARG A 548 12.09 9.16 36.45
C ARG A 548 13.14 8.22 35.89
N GLU A 549 13.41 7.13 36.59
CA GLU A 549 14.42 6.17 36.20
C GLU A 549 14.05 5.48 34.89
N LEU A 550 12.77 5.12 34.70
CA LEU A 550 12.29 4.57 33.43
C LEU A 550 12.52 5.53 32.26
N VAL A 551 12.13 6.80 32.40
CA VAL A 551 12.36 7.82 31.36
C VAL A 551 13.85 7.97 31.07
N ARG A 552 14.69 8.00 32.12
CA ARG A 552 16.16 8.07 31.99
C ARG A 552 16.70 6.89 31.18
N VAL A 553 16.27 5.67 31.49
CA VAL A 553 16.65 4.46 30.76
C VAL A 553 16.18 4.56 29.32
N MET A 554 14.90 4.85 29.06
CA MET A 554 14.35 4.97 27.70
C MET A 554 15.07 6.04 26.86
N CYS A 555 15.45 7.17 27.45
CA CYS A 555 16.21 8.23 26.77
C CYS A 555 17.63 7.83 26.38
N SER A 556 18.21 6.83 27.04
CA SER A 556 19.59 6.35 26.84
C SER A 556 19.68 4.94 26.23
N THR A 557 18.54 4.32 25.92
CA THR A 557 18.48 2.97 25.33
C THR A 557 18.65 3.03 23.81
N PRO A 558 19.56 2.23 23.21
CA PRO A 558 19.58 2.03 21.76
C PRO A 558 18.27 1.43 21.29
N ILE A 559 17.63 2.07 20.32
CA ILE A 559 16.42 1.55 19.68
C ILE A 559 16.71 1.46 18.18
N ASN A 560 16.89 0.23 17.70
CA ASN A 560 17.19 -0.02 16.30
C ASN A 560 15.98 -0.61 15.59
N GLU A 561 15.26 0.23 14.86
CA GLU A 561 14.18 -0.21 13.98
C GLU A 561 14.79 -0.83 12.71
N GLY A 562 14.31 -2.01 12.31
CA GLY A 562 14.66 -2.57 11.00
C GLY A 562 13.99 -1.81 9.86
N ASP A 563 14.52 -1.97 8.66
CA ASP A 563 14.27 -1.03 7.58
C ASP A 563 12.83 -1.04 7.10
N HIS A 564 12.09 -2.15 7.20
CA HIS A 564 10.68 -2.23 6.81
C HIS A 564 9.71 -1.50 7.76
N LEU A 565 10.12 -1.14 8.99
CA LEU A 565 9.27 -0.46 9.99
C LEU A 565 9.40 1.08 9.95
N GLN A 566 10.49 1.59 9.40
CA GLN A 566 10.91 2.99 9.52
C GLN A 566 10.62 3.82 8.24
N SER A 567 10.93 5.12 8.25
CA SER A 567 10.58 6.05 7.15
C SER A 567 11.14 5.66 5.77
N SER A 568 12.16 4.82 5.67
CA SER A 568 12.70 4.26 4.40
C SER A 568 12.28 2.80 4.14
N SER A 569 11.11 2.39 4.62
CA SER A 569 10.56 1.03 4.41
C SER A 569 10.50 0.60 2.95
N SER A 570 10.28 1.53 2.03
CA SER A 570 10.25 1.27 0.59
C SER A 570 11.58 0.81 -0.03
N LEU A 571 12.70 0.86 0.71
CA LEU A 571 13.96 0.27 0.27
C LEU A 571 13.97 -1.26 0.38
N ASP A 572 13.16 -1.83 1.28
CA ASP A 572 12.98 -3.28 1.38
C ASP A 572 12.12 -3.78 0.20
N PRO A 573 12.58 -4.80 -0.56
CA PRO A 573 11.84 -5.30 -1.71
C PRO A 573 10.43 -5.85 -1.39
N SER A 574 10.16 -6.33 -0.17
CA SER A 574 8.82 -6.84 0.18
C SER A 574 7.76 -5.74 0.31
N PHE A 575 8.16 -4.48 0.54
CA PHE A 575 7.27 -3.32 0.66
C PHE A 575 6.30 -3.21 -0.52
N TRP A 576 6.80 -3.48 -1.72
CA TRP A 576 6.10 -3.22 -2.98
C TRP A 576 4.91 -4.15 -3.21
N SER A 577 4.93 -5.36 -2.66
CA SER A 577 3.81 -6.29 -2.75
C SER A 577 2.80 -6.15 -1.60
N THR A 578 3.17 -5.47 -0.51
CA THR A 578 2.29 -5.27 0.67
C THR A 578 1.11 -4.33 0.39
N HIS A 579 1.38 -3.17 -0.23
CA HIS A 579 0.37 -2.11 -0.39
C HIS A 579 -0.72 -2.42 -1.42
N PRO A 580 -0.43 -3.08 -2.56
CA PRO A 580 -1.48 -3.56 -3.47
C PRO A 580 -2.52 -4.47 -2.81
N THR A 581 -2.18 -5.17 -1.72
CA THR A 581 -3.14 -5.99 -0.96
C THR A 581 -4.21 -5.14 -0.30
N MET A 582 -3.83 -4.00 0.29
CA MET A 582 -4.78 -3.06 0.91
C MET A 582 -5.63 -2.35 -0.14
N GLU A 583 -5.04 -1.96 -1.27
CA GLU A 583 -5.78 -1.37 -2.39
C GLU A 583 -6.79 -2.36 -2.98
N ARG A 584 -6.41 -3.63 -3.15
CA ARG A 584 -7.31 -4.71 -3.58
C ARG A 584 -8.47 -4.90 -2.60
N LEU A 585 -8.20 -4.90 -1.29
CA LEU A 585 -9.24 -5.04 -0.28
C LEU A 585 -10.20 -3.84 -0.26
N TRP A 586 -9.69 -2.62 -0.41
CA TRP A 586 -10.52 -1.43 -0.60
C TRP A 586 -11.45 -1.56 -1.80
N MET A 587 -10.89 -1.91 -2.97
CA MET A 587 -11.69 -2.12 -4.19
C MET A 587 -12.77 -3.18 -3.97
N TYR A 588 -12.46 -4.26 -3.26
CA TYR A 588 -13.45 -5.27 -2.91
C TYR A 588 -14.61 -4.69 -2.08
N SER A 589 -14.31 -3.94 -1.02
CA SER A 589 -15.34 -3.27 -0.19
C SER A 589 -16.21 -2.29 -0.98
N VAL A 590 -15.67 -1.65 -2.02
CA VAL A 590 -16.44 -0.78 -2.92
C VAL A 590 -17.30 -1.58 -3.90
N LEU A 591 -16.78 -2.68 -4.46
CA LEU A 591 -17.51 -3.55 -5.39
C LEU A 591 -18.73 -4.18 -4.73
N THR A 592 -18.56 -4.67 -3.49
CA THR A 592 -19.64 -5.30 -2.70
C THR A 592 -20.72 -4.29 -2.29
N GLY A 593 -20.40 -3.00 -2.34
CA GLY A 593 -21.29 -1.91 -1.94
C GLY A 593 -21.44 -1.77 -0.43
N GLN A 594 -20.46 -2.29 0.34
CA GLN A 594 -20.37 -2.10 1.77
C GLN A 594 -20.04 -0.64 2.08
N VAL A 595 -18.99 -0.12 1.45
CA VAL A 595 -18.66 1.31 1.53
C VAL A 595 -19.50 2.09 0.53
N THR A 596 -20.30 3.03 1.05
CA THR A 596 -21.19 3.89 0.26
C THR A 596 -20.92 5.38 0.46
N ASP A 597 -20.27 5.74 1.57
CA ASP A 597 -19.84 7.09 1.87
C ASP A 597 -18.34 7.25 1.57
N PHE A 598 -18.01 8.17 0.68
CA PHE A 598 -16.65 8.48 0.23
C PHE A 598 -16.25 9.91 0.66
N GLU A 599 -16.95 10.50 1.63
CA GLU A 599 -16.61 11.82 2.13
C GLU A 599 -15.17 11.85 2.67
N TRP A 600 -14.41 12.83 2.19
CA TRP A 600 -13.05 13.11 2.61
C TRP A 600 -12.94 14.61 2.89
N PRO A 601 -12.90 15.04 4.16
CA PRO A 601 -12.89 16.45 4.51
C PRO A 601 -11.50 17.11 4.30
N ASP A 602 -11.46 18.45 4.36
CA ASP A 602 -10.23 19.25 4.31
C ASP A 602 -9.76 19.74 5.69
N ALA A 603 -10.50 19.39 6.74
CA ALA A 603 -10.27 19.75 8.13
C ALA A 603 -10.95 18.72 9.04
N ASP A 604 -10.62 18.73 10.32
CA ASP A 604 -11.22 17.84 11.31
C ASP A 604 -12.73 18.09 11.40
N VAL A 605 -13.49 17.01 11.46
CA VAL A 605 -14.96 17.10 11.52
C VAL A 605 -15.40 16.92 12.96
N THR A 606 -16.17 17.88 13.48
CA THR A 606 -16.77 17.79 14.81
C THR A 606 -18.26 17.49 14.67
N TYR A 607 -18.74 16.46 15.37
CA TYR A 607 -20.17 16.13 15.43
C TYR A 607 -20.61 15.91 16.88
N THR A 608 -21.89 16.11 17.14
CA THR A 608 -22.49 15.86 18.46
C THR A 608 -23.44 14.69 18.33
N ALA A 609 -23.19 13.60 19.06
CA ALA A 609 -24.04 12.43 19.08
C ALA A 609 -25.38 12.72 19.78
N SER A 610 -26.29 11.77 19.65
CA SER A 610 -27.65 11.84 20.18
C SER A 610 -27.73 12.03 21.71
N ASP A 611 -26.69 11.61 22.44
CA ASP A 611 -26.52 11.78 23.88
C ASP A 611 -26.01 13.19 24.30
N GLY A 612 -25.67 14.04 23.32
CA GLY A 612 -25.09 15.37 23.53
C GLY A 612 -23.57 15.40 23.63
N THR A 613 -22.89 14.25 23.50
CA THR A 613 -21.42 14.16 23.49
C THR A 613 -20.87 14.63 22.15
N THR A 614 -19.89 15.53 22.20
CA THR A 614 -19.20 16.01 21.00
C THR A 614 -17.94 15.18 20.72
N TYR A 615 -17.85 14.66 19.50
CA TYR A 615 -16.73 13.89 18.98
C TYR A 615 -16.01 14.68 17.89
N SER A 616 -14.70 14.48 17.77
CA SER A 616 -13.86 15.01 16.70
C SER A 616 -13.28 13.85 15.90
N GLN A 617 -13.43 13.92 14.59
CA GLN A 617 -12.87 13.02 13.60
C GLN A 617 -11.71 13.73 12.92
N PRO A 618 -10.47 13.48 13.35
CA PRO A 618 -9.35 14.15 12.74
C PRO A 618 -9.00 13.53 11.39
N ILE A 619 -8.46 14.35 10.51
CA ILE A 619 -7.92 13.85 9.24
C ILE A 619 -6.52 13.22 9.40
N SER A 620 -5.84 13.52 10.50
CA SER A 620 -4.47 13.10 10.80
C SER A 620 -4.22 12.98 12.32
N LYS A 621 -3.27 12.14 12.75
CA LYS A 621 -2.74 12.17 14.13
C LYS A 621 -1.97 13.48 14.41
N TYR A 622 -1.53 14.18 13.37
CA TYR A 622 -0.80 15.44 13.47
C TYR A 622 -1.72 16.66 13.31
N SER A 623 -1.14 17.84 13.13
CA SER A 623 -1.86 19.07 12.83
C SER A 623 -2.67 18.94 11.53
N GLU A 624 -3.81 19.65 11.44
CA GLU A 624 -4.52 19.85 10.17
C GLU A 624 -3.62 20.46 9.08
N GLU A 625 -2.53 21.16 9.46
CA GLU A 625 -1.52 21.72 8.56
C GLU A 625 -0.57 20.66 7.96
N CYS A 626 -0.60 19.42 8.46
CA CYS A 626 0.15 18.29 7.93
C CYS A 626 -0.45 17.86 6.57
N LEU A 627 0.24 18.25 5.50
CA LEU A 627 -0.18 17.92 4.13
C LEU A 627 -0.21 16.41 3.90
N GLY A 628 -0.98 15.98 2.92
CA GLY A 628 -1.15 14.57 2.55
C GLY A 628 -2.41 13.94 3.12
N HIS A 629 -3.09 14.61 4.07
CA HIS A 629 -4.25 14.07 4.78
C HIS A 629 -5.57 14.75 4.41
N ARG A 630 -5.54 15.95 3.82
CA ARG A 630 -6.75 16.63 3.35
C ARG A 630 -7.21 16.06 2.03
N GLY A 631 -8.52 16.07 1.78
CA GLY A 631 -9.05 15.61 0.51
C GLY A 631 -8.57 16.44 -0.70
N SER A 632 -8.24 17.70 -0.48
CA SER A 632 -7.72 18.65 -1.50
C SER A 632 -6.20 18.69 -1.61
N ASP A 633 -5.44 17.98 -0.77
CA ASP A 633 -3.99 17.97 -0.86
C ASP A 633 -3.57 17.31 -2.19
N VAL A 634 -2.70 18.01 -2.93
CA VAL A 634 -2.22 17.59 -4.24
C VAL A 634 -0.91 16.84 -4.08
N PHE A 635 -0.88 15.55 -4.40
CA PHE A 635 0.35 14.77 -4.41
C PHE A 635 1.34 15.33 -5.45
N PRO A 636 2.65 15.48 -5.15
CA PRO A 636 3.38 14.98 -3.98
C PRO A 636 3.56 16.02 -2.86
N PHE A 637 2.57 16.88 -2.59
CA PHE A 637 2.51 17.78 -1.43
C PHE A 637 3.66 18.79 -1.33
N ASP A 638 4.17 19.25 -2.48
CA ASP A 638 5.39 20.05 -2.60
C ASP A 638 6.65 19.39 -1.98
N ILE A 639 6.58 18.12 -1.58
CA ILE A 639 7.69 17.36 -1.02
C ILE A 639 8.81 17.20 -2.05
N LEU A 640 8.51 17.24 -3.35
CA LEU A 640 9.53 17.24 -4.40
C LEU A 640 10.04 18.65 -4.78
N ALA A 641 9.54 19.71 -4.14
CA ALA A 641 10.02 21.06 -4.39
C ALA A 641 11.51 21.16 -4.04
N ASN A 642 12.30 21.68 -4.99
CA ASN A 642 13.76 21.82 -4.88
C ASN A 642 14.54 20.49 -4.85
N GLU A 643 13.99 19.39 -5.36
CA GLU A 643 14.77 18.19 -5.63
C GLU A 643 15.70 18.39 -6.84
N VAL A 644 16.91 17.85 -6.75
CA VAL A 644 18.01 18.05 -7.72
C VAL A 644 18.03 17.02 -8.86
N ASN A 645 17.11 16.05 -8.81
CA ASN A 645 17.21 14.80 -9.56
C ASN A 645 16.18 14.64 -10.69
N ASP A 646 15.42 15.70 -11.00
CA ASP A 646 14.33 15.69 -11.98
C ASP A 646 13.34 14.51 -11.79
N PHE A 647 13.20 13.98 -10.57
CA PHE A 647 12.32 12.85 -10.28
C PHE A 647 10.87 13.27 -10.53
N THR A 648 10.19 12.50 -11.37
CA THR A 648 8.80 12.74 -11.75
C THR A 648 8.00 11.52 -11.34
N VAL A 649 6.99 11.72 -10.50
CA VAL A 649 6.00 10.70 -10.14
C VAL A 649 5.31 10.22 -11.42
N GLN A 650 5.03 8.93 -11.57
CA GLN A 650 4.37 8.38 -12.77
C GLN A 650 3.24 7.45 -12.35
N THR A 651 2.01 7.97 -12.28
CA THR A 651 0.89 7.21 -11.70
C THR A 651 0.14 6.35 -12.71
N GLY A 652 0.19 6.72 -14.00
CA GLY A 652 -0.58 6.09 -15.07
C GLY A 652 -2.10 6.27 -14.97
N ILE A 653 -2.62 7.01 -13.98
CA ILE A 653 -4.06 7.23 -13.76
C ILE A 653 -4.61 8.22 -14.80
N LYS A 654 -5.74 7.87 -15.43
CA LYS A 654 -6.39 8.74 -16.43
C LYS A 654 -7.49 9.60 -15.81
N GLY A 655 -7.63 10.82 -16.31
CA GLY A 655 -8.89 11.56 -16.20
C GLY A 655 -9.08 12.51 -15.00
N SER A 656 -8.02 13.06 -14.39
CA SER A 656 -8.22 14.23 -13.51
C SER A 656 -8.88 15.37 -14.34
N PRO A 657 -10.03 15.94 -13.89
CA PRO A 657 -10.68 17.08 -14.53
C PRO A 657 -9.79 18.33 -14.63
N LEU A 658 -8.67 18.37 -13.89
CA LEU A 658 -7.65 19.41 -13.92
C LEU A 658 -6.56 19.18 -14.99
N GLY A 659 -6.59 18.05 -15.72
CA GLY A 659 -5.70 17.79 -16.85
C GLY A 659 -4.22 17.56 -16.48
N GLY A 660 -3.93 17.01 -15.30
CA GLY A 660 -2.57 17.08 -14.71
C GLY A 660 -1.61 15.92 -14.91
N GLY A 661 -2.06 14.68 -15.19
CA GLY A 661 -1.16 13.52 -15.15
C GLY A 661 -0.64 13.23 -13.73
N ASN A 662 0.54 13.75 -13.37
CA ASN A 662 1.32 13.40 -12.17
C ASN A 662 1.00 14.22 -10.90
N THR A 663 -0.02 15.07 -10.97
CA THR A 663 -0.50 15.88 -9.84
C THR A 663 -2.00 15.65 -9.70
N MET A 664 -2.41 15.04 -8.58
CA MET A 664 -3.80 14.72 -8.29
C MET A 664 -4.08 15.02 -6.83
N THR A 665 -5.29 15.51 -6.55
CA THR A 665 -5.79 15.59 -5.18
C THR A 665 -6.08 14.20 -4.63
N ASN A 666 -6.01 14.04 -3.31
CA ASN A 666 -6.41 12.80 -2.64
C ASN A 666 -7.81 12.31 -3.06
N ARG A 667 -8.80 13.22 -3.18
CA ARG A 667 -10.16 12.87 -3.67
C ARG A 667 -10.18 12.35 -5.10
N GLU A 668 -9.38 12.94 -6.00
CA GLU A 668 -9.29 12.45 -7.38
C GLU A 668 -8.69 11.05 -7.45
N VAL A 669 -7.72 10.76 -6.59
CA VAL A 669 -7.09 9.43 -6.52
C VAL A 669 -8.04 8.41 -5.92
N LEU A 670 -8.74 8.75 -4.82
CA LEU A 670 -9.77 7.89 -4.25
C LEU A 670 -10.87 7.57 -5.28
N ALA A 671 -11.31 8.56 -6.05
CA ALA A 671 -12.26 8.36 -7.13
C ALA A 671 -11.72 7.45 -8.23
N ALA A 672 -10.44 7.56 -8.58
CA ALA A 672 -9.79 6.66 -9.54
C ALA A 672 -9.66 5.22 -9.02
N PHE A 673 -9.62 5.02 -7.70
CA PHE A 673 -9.58 3.70 -7.06
C PHE A 673 -10.97 3.06 -6.95
N ASP A 674 -12.03 3.70 -7.45
CA ASP A 674 -13.33 3.06 -7.59
C ASP A 674 -13.29 1.99 -8.72
N PRO A 675 -13.36 0.70 -8.40
CA PRO A 675 -13.25 -0.38 -9.38
C PRO A 675 -14.48 -0.48 -10.29
N ARG A 676 -15.57 0.25 -10.01
CA ARG A 676 -16.78 0.27 -10.86
C ARG A 676 -16.57 1.13 -12.11
N ILE A 677 -15.49 1.91 -12.16
CA ILE A 677 -15.10 2.71 -13.32
C ILE A 677 -13.74 2.25 -13.87
N ASN A 678 -13.51 2.53 -15.15
CA ASN A 678 -12.26 2.21 -15.82
C ASN A 678 -11.28 3.40 -15.77
N ALA A 679 -10.61 3.61 -14.63
CA ALA A 679 -9.69 4.75 -14.41
C ALA A 679 -8.20 4.36 -14.34
N LEU A 680 -7.89 3.16 -13.85
CA LEU A 680 -6.52 2.67 -13.63
C LEU A 680 -5.97 1.94 -14.84
N PRO A 681 -4.63 1.96 -15.08
CA PRO A 681 -4.02 1.23 -16.21
C PRO A 681 -3.97 -0.29 -15.98
N TYR A 682 -4.33 -0.75 -14.78
CA TYR A 682 -4.35 -2.14 -14.36
C TYR A 682 -5.70 -2.52 -13.74
N VAL A 683 -5.91 -3.83 -13.58
CA VAL A 683 -6.96 -4.45 -12.78
C VAL A 683 -6.36 -5.56 -11.91
N TYR A 684 -7.03 -5.97 -10.85
CA TYR A 684 -6.67 -7.17 -10.10
C TYR A 684 -7.25 -8.41 -10.80
N ASP A 685 -6.50 -9.51 -10.76
CA ASP A 685 -6.87 -10.79 -11.39
C ASP A 685 -8.18 -11.37 -10.85
N THR A 686 -8.38 -11.30 -9.54
CA THR A 686 -9.53 -11.85 -8.83
C THR A 686 -9.76 -11.10 -7.52
N PHE A 687 -10.99 -11.08 -7.02
CA PHE A 687 -11.31 -10.71 -5.63
C PHE A 687 -11.75 -11.91 -4.77
N GLU A 688 -11.09 -13.05 -4.96
CA GLU A 688 -11.31 -14.25 -4.16
C GLU A 688 -10.25 -14.42 -3.05
N TRP A 689 -10.70 -14.98 -1.92
CA TRP A 689 -9.88 -15.41 -0.77
C TRP A 689 -10.33 -16.82 -0.36
N ALA A 690 -10.19 -17.79 -1.27
CA ALA A 690 -10.75 -19.14 -1.08
C ALA A 690 -10.23 -19.81 0.21
N HIS A 691 -8.96 -19.63 0.56
CA HIS A 691 -8.37 -20.12 1.81
C HIS A 691 -9.03 -19.53 3.05
N CYS A 692 -9.51 -18.28 3.00
CA CYS A 692 -10.23 -17.67 4.11
C CYS A 692 -11.62 -18.27 4.30
N ALA A 693 -12.32 -18.62 3.22
CA ALA A 693 -13.59 -19.34 3.32
C ALA A 693 -13.41 -20.71 3.99
N GLU A 694 -12.29 -21.40 3.75
CA GLU A 694 -11.94 -22.66 4.41
C GLU A 694 -11.64 -22.48 5.91
N ASP A 695 -11.06 -21.35 6.30
CA ASP A 695 -10.87 -20.96 7.71
C ASP A 695 -12.14 -20.40 8.38
N GLY A 696 -13.27 -20.35 7.67
CA GLY A 696 -14.56 -19.92 8.20
C GLY A 696 -14.89 -18.44 8.01
N PHE A 697 -14.10 -17.72 7.22
CA PHE A 697 -14.29 -16.31 6.88
C PHE A 697 -14.54 -16.16 5.38
N ASP A 698 -15.78 -16.41 4.94
CA ASP A 698 -16.15 -16.28 3.54
C ASP A 698 -16.41 -14.82 3.18
N LEU A 699 -15.42 -14.16 2.56
CA LEU A 699 -15.56 -12.76 2.18
C LEU A 699 -16.75 -12.50 1.23
N ARG A 700 -17.33 -13.53 0.59
CA ARG A 700 -18.53 -13.38 -0.24
C ARG A 700 -19.75 -12.94 0.57
N ASP A 701 -19.73 -13.08 1.90
CA ASP A 701 -20.78 -12.57 2.78
C ASP A 701 -20.97 -11.05 2.64
N ALA A 702 -19.91 -10.33 2.24
CA ALA A 702 -19.98 -8.90 1.89
C ALA A 702 -20.98 -8.61 0.75
N TRP A 703 -21.21 -9.54 -0.17
CA TRP A 703 -22.25 -9.41 -1.21
C TRP A 703 -23.65 -9.70 -0.69
N LEU A 704 -23.76 -10.57 0.33
CA LEU A 704 -25.03 -11.08 0.84
C LEU A 704 -25.70 -10.15 1.87
N ALA A 705 -24.91 -9.38 2.62
CA ALA A 705 -25.43 -8.41 3.60
C ALA A 705 -26.38 -7.36 2.99
N LYS A 706 -26.40 -7.21 1.66
CA LYS A 706 -27.35 -6.37 0.92
C LYS A 706 -28.69 -7.06 0.60
N GLY A 707 -28.70 -8.39 0.52
CA GLY A 707 -29.88 -9.18 0.12
C GLY A 707 -30.96 -9.27 1.20
N ASP A 708 -30.57 -9.25 2.48
CA ASP A 708 -31.51 -9.41 3.60
C ASP A 708 -32.24 -8.11 3.97
N GLU A 709 -31.71 -6.93 3.63
CA GLU A 709 -32.43 -5.67 3.80
C GLU A 709 -33.54 -5.45 2.76
N GLU A 710 -33.36 -5.94 1.52
CA GLU A 710 -34.43 -5.90 0.51
C GLU A 710 -35.49 -6.98 0.75
N ALA A 711 -35.11 -8.15 1.28
CA ALA A 711 -36.07 -9.20 1.63
C ALA A 711 -36.93 -8.85 2.87
N SER A 712 -36.37 -8.14 3.85
CA SER A 712 -37.08 -7.75 5.09
C SER A 712 -38.02 -6.54 4.93
N ARG A 713 -37.94 -5.79 3.83
CA ARG A 713 -38.89 -4.72 3.49
C ARG A 713 -40.14 -5.20 2.73
N GLY A 714 -40.23 -6.50 2.44
CA GLY A 714 -41.26 -7.09 1.57
C GLY A 714 -42.40 -7.85 2.24
N GLU A 715 -42.39 -8.11 3.55
CA GLU A 715 -43.44 -8.93 4.19
C GLU A 715 -44.06 -8.27 5.43
N GLY A 716 -45.32 -7.83 5.27
CA GLY A 716 -46.19 -7.46 6.37
C GLY A 716 -46.57 -8.66 7.25
N PRO A 717 -47.12 -8.41 8.46
CA PRO A 717 -47.20 -9.42 9.51
C PRO A 717 -48.32 -10.42 9.21
N GLY A 718 -47.94 -11.64 8.84
CA GLY A 718 -48.84 -12.78 8.69
C GLY A 718 -48.18 -14.04 9.25
N GLY A 719 -48.44 -14.35 10.51
CA GLY A 719 -47.82 -15.48 11.19
C GLY A 719 -48.24 -16.85 10.66
N GLN A 720 -47.34 -17.83 10.74
CA GLN A 720 -47.62 -19.15 11.29
C GLN A 720 -46.34 -19.98 11.48
N ALA A 721 -46.40 -20.89 12.44
CA ALA A 721 -45.29 -21.55 13.10
C ALA A 721 -44.89 -22.91 12.48
N MET A 722 -43.67 -23.33 12.89
CA MET A 722 -43.14 -24.70 13.01
C MET A 722 -42.63 -25.43 11.75
N SER A 723 -41.35 -25.82 11.76
CA SER A 723 -40.93 -27.13 12.31
C SER A 723 -39.43 -27.37 12.16
N ALA A 724 -38.75 -27.57 13.30
CA ALA A 724 -37.37 -27.99 13.39
C ALA A 724 -37.20 -29.47 13.01
N LYS A 725 -36.16 -29.80 12.25
CA LYS A 725 -35.57 -31.15 12.19
C LYS A 725 -34.10 -31.12 12.56
N LYS A 726 -33.77 -31.97 13.54
CA LYS A 726 -32.48 -32.16 14.20
C LYS A 726 -31.52 -33.03 13.38
N GLY A 727 -30.23 -32.68 13.50
CA GLY A 727 -29.10 -33.62 13.68
C GLY A 727 -27.79 -33.17 13.00
N PRO A 728 -26.60 -33.54 13.49
CA PRO A 728 -26.19 -34.02 14.82
C PRO A 728 -25.15 -33.12 15.53
N ARG A 729 -24.96 -33.40 16.82
CA ARG A 729 -24.13 -32.71 17.82
C ARG A 729 -22.68 -32.49 17.40
N ALA A 730 -22.26 -31.22 17.36
CA ALA A 730 -20.87 -30.81 17.58
C ALA A 730 -20.63 -30.60 19.09
N VAL A 731 -19.44 -31.00 19.53
CA VAL A 731 -18.95 -30.94 20.90
C VAL A 731 -18.74 -29.47 21.32
N SER A 732 -19.12 -29.16 22.55
CA SER A 732 -19.11 -27.82 23.13
C SER A 732 -17.73 -27.16 23.09
N ARG A 733 -17.61 -26.07 22.33
CA ARG A 733 -16.73 -24.94 22.68
C ARG A 733 -17.62 -23.74 22.95
N GLN A 734 -17.35 -23.07 24.07
CA GLN A 734 -18.04 -21.86 24.50
C GLN A 734 -17.90 -20.80 23.41
N SER A 735 -19.00 -20.50 22.73
CA SER A 735 -19.17 -19.29 21.95
C SER A 735 -19.32 -18.13 22.93
N ILE A 736 -18.35 -17.23 22.97
CA ILE A 736 -18.60 -15.85 23.36
C ILE A 736 -19.10 -15.19 22.08
N GLY A 737 -20.40 -15.23 21.87
CA GLY A 737 -21.08 -14.54 20.78
C GLY A 737 -21.52 -13.16 21.25
N GLY A 738 -21.38 -12.18 20.36
CA GLY A 738 -21.88 -10.83 20.52
C GLY A 738 -21.50 -9.97 19.31
N GLY A 739 -22.08 -10.28 18.15
CA GLY A 739 -22.01 -9.39 17.00
C GLY A 739 -22.82 -8.14 17.29
N THR A 740 -22.14 -7.00 17.43
CA THR A 740 -22.72 -5.67 17.39
C THR A 740 -22.48 -5.10 16.01
N VAL A 741 -23.57 -4.83 15.28
CA VAL A 741 -23.56 -3.85 14.19
C VAL A 741 -23.26 -2.51 14.86
N PHE A 742 -22.12 -1.89 14.57
CA PHE A 742 -21.77 -0.59 15.11
C PHE A 742 -22.69 0.46 14.48
N GLU A 743 -23.59 1.06 15.29
CA GLU A 743 -24.29 2.27 14.88
C GLU A 743 -23.28 3.44 14.86
N LYS A 744 -23.49 4.39 13.94
CA LYS A 744 -22.65 5.57 13.69
C LYS A 744 -22.35 6.44 14.93
N ASP A 745 -23.12 6.25 16.01
CA ASP A 745 -23.02 7.01 17.26
C ASP A 745 -22.05 6.39 18.31
N ASP A 746 -21.52 5.17 18.07
CA ASP A 746 -20.72 4.41 19.06
C ASP A 746 -19.19 4.36 18.78
N LEU A 747 -18.65 5.17 17.86
CA LEU A 747 -17.23 5.10 17.47
C LEU A 747 -16.38 6.27 18.04
N PRO A 748 -15.89 6.19 19.30
CA PRO A 748 -14.75 6.99 19.71
C PRO A 748 -13.51 6.39 19.05
N PHE A 749 -12.86 7.10 18.13
CA PHE A 749 -11.58 6.75 17.47
C PHE A 749 -11.31 5.24 17.33
N PRO A 750 -11.44 4.61 16.15
CA PRO A 750 -11.17 3.17 15.96
C PRO A 750 -9.83 2.73 16.56
N MET A 751 -8.80 3.59 16.43
CA MET A 751 -7.47 3.42 17.02
C MET A 751 -7.49 3.29 18.55
N TYR A 752 -8.29 4.11 19.24
CA TYR A 752 -8.45 4.02 20.69
C TYR A 752 -9.44 2.93 21.06
N GLY A 753 -10.50 2.65 20.32
CA GLY A 753 -11.40 1.53 20.61
C GLY A 753 -10.68 0.20 20.64
N THR A 754 -9.99 -0.16 19.55
CA THR A 754 -9.29 -1.44 19.43
C THR A 754 -8.03 -1.52 20.32
N LEU A 755 -7.23 -0.47 20.45
CA LEU A 755 -6.11 -0.48 21.42
C LEU A 755 -6.58 -0.39 22.88
N LYS A 756 -7.65 0.35 23.20
CA LYS A 756 -8.22 0.39 24.56
C LYS A 756 -8.90 -0.92 24.89
N ASP A 757 -9.49 -1.62 23.93
CA ASP A 757 -10.05 -2.96 24.13
C ASP A 757 -8.93 -4.00 24.30
N LYS A 758 -7.84 -3.90 23.52
CA LYS A 758 -6.62 -4.71 23.73
C LYS A 758 -5.96 -4.39 25.09
N MET A 759 -5.89 -3.12 25.48
CA MET A 759 -5.41 -2.66 26.80
C MET A 759 -6.37 -3.05 27.93
N ALA A 760 -7.68 -3.05 27.71
CA ALA A 760 -8.69 -3.50 28.67
C ALA A 760 -8.61 -5.02 28.85
N HIS A 761 -8.31 -5.76 27.79
CA HIS A 761 -8.02 -7.18 27.84
C HIS A 761 -6.70 -7.46 28.60
N LEU A 762 -5.66 -6.62 28.44
CA LEU A 762 -4.43 -6.69 29.26
C LEU A 762 -4.72 -6.37 30.73
N LYS A 763 -5.50 -5.33 31.01
CA LYS A 763 -5.93 -4.98 32.37
C LYS A 763 -6.77 -6.09 33.03
N ALA A 764 -7.64 -6.75 32.26
CA ALA A 764 -8.43 -7.89 32.72
C ALA A 764 -7.57 -9.13 33.04
N ARG A 765 -6.39 -9.29 32.39
CA ARG A 765 -5.41 -10.31 32.78
C ARG A 765 -4.76 -9.98 34.13
N LYS A 766 -4.39 -8.72 34.38
CA LYS A 766 -3.83 -8.24 35.67
C LYS A 766 -4.79 -8.43 36.85
N GLU A 767 -6.10 -8.34 36.62
CA GLU A 767 -7.12 -8.44 37.67
C GLU A 767 -7.65 -9.88 37.91
N SER A 768 -7.21 -10.86 37.11
CA SER A 768 -7.60 -12.27 37.28
C SER A 768 -6.78 -12.96 38.39
N PRO A 769 -7.42 -13.61 39.39
CA PRO A 769 -6.72 -14.31 40.48
C PRO A 769 -5.90 -15.55 40.04
N ALA A 770 -5.95 -15.93 38.77
CA ALA A 770 -5.26 -17.09 38.23
C ALA A 770 -3.97 -16.67 37.52
N GLY A 771 -3.01 -16.16 38.29
CA GLY A 771 -1.71 -15.69 37.82
C GLY A 771 -0.78 -15.36 38.99
N ARG A 772 -0.49 -16.36 39.82
CA ARG A 772 0.61 -16.35 40.80
C ARG A 772 1.33 -17.69 40.75
#